data_AF-A0A7V9Q6E7-F1
#
_entry.id   AF-A0A7V9Q6E7-F1
#
_cell.length_a   1.000
_cell.length_b   1.000
_cell.length_c   1.000
_cell.angle_alpha   90.00
_cell.angle_beta   90.00
_cell.angle_gamma   90.00
#
_symmetry.space_group_name_H-M   'P 1'
#
loop_
_entity.id
_entity.type
_entity.pdbx_description
1 polymer ?
#
loop_
_entity_poly.entity_id
_entity_poly.type
_entity_poly.pdbx_seq_one_letter_code
_entity_poly.pdbx_strand_id
1 'polypeptide(L)'
;MTLLFYMFMALVVAQTATGGTDPQSLRADAQAKAGAGKITEAIELYRRAAQLAPSDPNVLVELARLLARETKTRAEAEKLYSNAATLAPRDAGLTVERAANLVALGEGVNAILEYRRAFEIAPDDETAARGFVSQVVRLGATPIQITQLSEKLAAKPDDLASRLLLAELLRAEARYNDALNHYWLATRADANNSFALRGTAETWLALNYFRHAEEHFARAAGEPSGVQALTNRARVLTAAGQPEAAIRMLASPSARIERVPGALLALADAYREVGWLKQERATLERLLALDPKEKVSPLEKLIRVLYRINDAKALAKISQQLLAIDPNNAVGALATVKGKTIPAPLATPAQTMTPARRAGLDQEAAEAALFLGQTTAALPPLRRALTIWPDSLRLKIALGAALLRTDDGEGAVTAFTDVATYAGPRPDALLGLARGELLRRQPERARSAYDDVLRLDPMNFHALLGQAEAFRLAGDDERAAAILTDLSRRAPDSRSVNTRLRERLLSIGRSYETKPEFALVQVGNPASVPLAIEPLLGEGDTVRVKIAGQPRLAVEVSVDENGLIRLPFLDEAITARCLSERELGDKIIKRGGVRLANSPIEVNITAYKRAPLVVAGAVYLPGGFNVRTALDLRASLMIASGTTPRAGRSIYVMRGACKPLKLQSRVAGMGDIEVYGRRAAAEGRIKLARPLRAGDAVIVPEVDDVFITGVVAQPNVLKRGGGLTLQQAIERSGGMLKNSDRDRVRVWRLLPDGASYREHQVNLSDIEGGRVGDVVLESGDIVDVPAAGNKGTNSFAVLLRHIMRHPPPPATFGGGRLTAADKP
;
A
#
# COMPACT_ATOMS: atom_id res chain seq x y z
N MET A 1 -82.66 -3.43 -32.96
CA MET A 1 -82.18 -2.42 -31.99
C MET A 1 -81.33 -3.01 -30.87
N THR A 2 -81.64 -4.20 -30.35
CA THR A 2 -80.89 -4.87 -29.26
C THR A 2 -79.44 -5.22 -29.64
N LEU A 3 -79.19 -5.64 -30.88
CA LEU A 3 -77.83 -5.88 -31.38
C LEU A 3 -76.99 -4.59 -31.49
N LEU A 4 -77.62 -3.48 -31.90
CA LEU A 4 -76.96 -2.17 -31.94
C LEU A 4 -76.68 -1.64 -30.53
N PHE A 5 -77.55 -1.94 -29.56
CA PHE A 5 -77.31 -1.58 -28.16
C PHE A 5 -76.15 -2.39 -27.55
N TYR A 6 -76.00 -3.67 -27.88
CA TYR A 6 -74.85 -4.48 -27.48
C TYR A 6 -73.55 -4.07 -28.19
N MET A 7 -73.61 -3.69 -29.47
CA MET A 7 -72.44 -3.14 -30.17
C MET A 7 -72.05 -1.77 -29.63
N PHE A 8 -73.01 -0.91 -29.29
CA PHE A 8 -72.75 0.40 -28.70
C PHE A 8 -72.27 0.27 -27.25
N MET A 9 -72.78 -0.68 -26.46
CA MET A 9 -72.22 -1.02 -25.14
C MET A 9 -70.84 -1.65 -25.26
N ALA A 10 -70.55 -2.47 -26.28
CA ALA A 10 -69.20 -2.99 -26.52
C ALA A 10 -68.24 -1.88 -26.98
N LEU A 11 -68.72 -0.90 -27.74
CA LEU A 11 -67.95 0.27 -28.17
C LEU A 11 -67.75 1.28 -27.04
N VAL A 12 -68.75 1.46 -26.16
CA VAL A 12 -68.67 2.30 -24.96
C VAL A 12 -67.82 1.62 -23.89
N VAL A 13 -67.90 0.29 -23.72
CA VAL A 13 -66.97 -0.47 -22.86
C VAL A 13 -65.55 -0.44 -23.43
N ALA A 14 -65.38 -0.48 -24.76
CA ALA A 14 -64.09 -0.27 -25.42
C ALA A 14 -63.59 1.19 -25.33
N GLN A 15 -64.48 2.18 -25.25
CA GLN A 15 -64.14 3.60 -25.10
C GLN A 15 -64.03 4.05 -23.63
N THR A 16 -64.57 3.31 -22.67
CA THR A 16 -64.28 3.44 -21.23
C THR A 16 -63.07 2.58 -20.82
N ALA A 17 -62.55 1.76 -21.73
CA ALA A 17 -61.27 1.05 -21.60
C ALA A 17 -60.09 1.90 -22.10
N THR A 18 -60.19 3.23 -22.11
CA THR A 18 -59.06 4.16 -22.24
C THR A 18 -58.24 4.24 -20.94
N GLY A 19 -57.99 3.09 -20.32
CA GLY A 19 -56.95 2.89 -19.30
C GLY A 19 -55.73 2.17 -19.87
N GLY A 20 -55.63 2.07 -21.20
CA GLY A 20 -54.42 1.63 -21.92
C GLY A 20 -53.37 2.72 -21.87
N THR A 21 -52.78 2.95 -20.71
CA THR A 21 -51.52 3.68 -20.61
C THR A 21 -50.42 2.74 -21.11
N ASP A 22 -49.74 3.14 -22.18
CA ASP A 22 -48.54 2.51 -22.73
C ASP A 22 -47.59 2.04 -21.60
N PRO A 23 -46.95 0.84 -21.68
CA PRO A 23 -46.00 0.34 -20.69
C PRO A 23 -45.01 1.38 -20.15
N GLN A 24 -44.54 2.32 -20.98
CA GLN A 24 -43.64 3.39 -20.55
C GLN A 24 -44.32 4.41 -19.62
N SER A 25 -45.58 4.75 -19.90
CA SER A 25 -46.39 5.62 -19.04
C SER A 25 -46.65 4.97 -17.68
N LEU A 26 -47.00 3.68 -17.67
CA LEU A 26 -47.19 2.92 -16.41
C LEU A 26 -45.91 2.84 -15.60
N ARG A 27 -44.76 2.65 -16.26
CA ARG A 27 -43.44 2.66 -15.63
C ARG A 27 -43.11 4.02 -15.01
N ALA A 28 -43.34 5.12 -15.73
CA ALA A 28 -43.08 6.46 -15.24
C ALA A 28 -43.95 6.79 -14.00
N ASP A 29 -45.24 6.44 -14.05
CA ASP A 29 -46.14 6.59 -12.91
C ASP A 29 -45.71 5.74 -11.72
N ALA A 30 -45.33 4.48 -11.97
CA ALA A 30 -44.84 3.58 -10.93
C ALA A 30 -43.58 4.13 -10.27
N GLN A 31 -42.65 4.67 -11.06
CA GLN A 31 -41.42 5.30 -10.56
C GLN A 31 -41.73 6.54 -9.70
N ALA A 32 -42.67 7.40 -10.14
CA ALA A 32 -43.10 8.56 -9.37
C ALA A 32 -43.74 8.16 -8.02
N LYS A 33 -44.59 7.13 -8.02
CA LYS A 33 -45.21 6.58 -6.81
C LYS A 33 -44.19 5.97 -5.86
N ALA A 34 -43.21 5.23 -6.39
CA ALA A 34 -42.12 4.68 -5.60
C ALA A 34 -41.27 5.78 -4.95
N GLY A 35 -40.96 6.86 -5.68
CA GLY A 35 -40.27 8.04 -5.16
C GLY A 35 -41.05 8.78 -4.07
N ALA A 36 -42.38 8.76 -4.13
CA ALA A 36 -43.27 9.31 -3.10
C ALA A 36 -43.50 8.36 -1.90
N GLY A 37 -42.81 7.21 -1.84
CA GLY A 37 -42.96 6.23 -0.76
C GLY A 37 -44.22 5.36 -0.84
N LYS A 38 -45.02 5.49 -1.91
CA LYS A 38 -46.25 4.72 -2.14
C LYS A 38 -45.93 3.38 -2.79
N ILE A 39 -45.21 2.52 -2.06
CA ILE A 39 -44.61 1.29 -2.60
C ILE A 39 -45.66 0.30 -3.13
N THR A 40 -46.78 0.12 -2.44
CA THR A 40 -47.84 -0.82 -2.85
C THR A 40 -48.49 -0.39 -4.18
N GLU A 41 -48.79 0.89 -4.35
CA GLU A 41 -49.32 1.43 -5.60
C GLU A 41 -48.31 1.28 -6.74
N ALA A 42 -47.02 1.50 -6.46
CA ALA A 42 -45.95 1.33 -7.44
C ALA A 42 -45.82 -0.13 -7.92
N ILE A 43 -45.90 -1.11 -7.01
CA ILE A 43 -45.84 -2.54 -7.35
C ILE A 43 -46.99 -2.92 -8.29
N GLU A 44 -48.22 -2.46 -8.02
CA GLU A 44 -49.37 -2.76 -8.88
C GLU A 44 -49.23 -2.16 -10.28
N LEU A 45 -48.70 -0.93 -10.38
CA LEU A 45 -48.42 -0.31 -11.67
C LEU A 45 -47.30 -1.04 -12.43
N TYR A 46 -46.23 -1.44 -11.75
CA TYR A 46 -45.16 -2.23 -12.34
C TYR A 46 -45.61 -3.63 -12.76
N ARG A 47 -46.54 -4.27 -12.03
CA ARG A 47 -47.16 -5.55 -12.44
C ARG A 47 -47.95 -5.41 -13.74
N ARG A 48 -48.75 -4.35 -13.86
CA ARG A 48 -49.47 -4.06 -15.11
C ARG A 48 -48.50 -3.78 -16.27
N ALA A 49 -47.46 -2.99 -16.02
CA ALA A 49 -46.41 -2.75 -17.00
C ALA A 49 -45.72 -4.05 -17.45
N ALA A 50 -45.40 -4.95 -16.52
CA ALA A 50 -44.78 -6.25 -16.80
C ALA A 50 -45.72 -7.19 -17.57
N GLN A 51 -47.04 -7.11 -17.37
CA GLN A 51 -48.01 -7.86 -18.17
C GLN A 51 -48.09 -7.38 -19.62
N LEU A 52 -47.99 -6.06 -19.84
CA LEU A 52 -48.04 -5.47 -21.17
C LEU A 52 -46.68 -5.56 -21.91
N ALA A 53 -45.57 -5.61 -21.19
CA ALA A 53 -44.22 -5.73 -21.72
C ALA A 53 -43.42 -6.83 -20.99
N PRO A 54 -43.77 -8.12 -21.15
CA PRO A 54 -43.15 -9.23 -20.41
C PRO A 54 -41.69 -9.50 -20.80
N SER A 55 -41.21 -8.90 -21.90
CA SER A 55 -39.85 -9.02 -22.41
C SER A 55 -38.99 -7.78 -22.18
N ASP A 56 -39.48 -6.76 -21.46
CA ASP A 56 -38.65 -5.60 -21.08
C ASP A 56 -37.92 -5.88 -19.76
N PRO A 57 -36.59 -6.13 -19.79
CA PRO A 57 -35.82 -6.42 -18.59
C PRO A 57 -35.86 -5.28 -17.56
N ASN A 58 -36.01 -4.02 -17.99
CA ASN A 58 -36.04 -2.89 -17.06
C ASN A 58 -37.29 -2.91 -16.18
N VAL A 59 -38.46 -3.23 -16.78
CA VAL A 59 -39.73 -3.30 -16.05
C VAL A 59 -39.69 -4.46 -15.05
N LEU A 60 -39.14 -5.60 -15.47
CA LEU A 60 -38.97 -6.77 -14.61
C LEU A 60 -38.02 -6.49 -13.43
N VAL A 61 -36.89 -5.82 -13.67
CA VAL A 61 -35.93 -5.44 -12.61
C VAL A 61 -36.55 -4.46 -11.62
N GLU A 62 -37.23 -3.42 -12.08
CA GLU A 62 -37.85 -2.44 -11.18
C GLU A 62 -38.92 -3.09 -10.29
N LEU A 63 -39.75 -3.98 -10.85
CA LEU A 63 -40.70 -4.76 -10.08
C LEU A 63 -40.01 -5.69 -9.07
N ALA A 64 -39.00 -6.44 -9.53
CA ALA A 64 -38.22 -7.35 -8.68
C ALA A 64 -37.55 -6.61 -7.51
N ARG A 65 -37.00 -5.42 -7.77
CA ARG A 65 -36.35 -4.57 -6.76
C ARG A 65 -37.31 -4.12 -5.66
N LEU A 66 -38.55 -3.78 -6.01
CA LEU A 66 -39.56 -3.44 -5.02
C LEU A 66 -39.98 -4.67 -4.22
N LEU A 67 -40.19 -5.81 -4.87
CA LEU A 67 -40.57 -7.07 -4.22
C LEU A 67 -39.45 -7.63 -3.33
N ALA A 68 -38.18 -7.40 -3.65
CA ALA A 68 -37.03 -7.89 -2.87
C ALA A 68 -36.91 -7.23 -1.47
N ARG A 69 -37.59 -6.09 -1.24
CA ARG A 69 -37.57 -5.37 0.04
C ARG A 69 -38.27 -6.13 1.16
N GLU A 70 -39.30 -6.90 0.82
CA GLU A 70 -40.14 -7.64 1.76
C GLU A 70 -39.79 -9.12 1.75
N THR A 71 -39.56 -9.72 2.92
CA THR A 71 -39.11 -11.12 3.04
C THR A 71 -40.05 -12.10 2.33
N LYS A 72 -41.37 -11.85 2.35
CA LYS A 72 -42.39 -12.73 1.77
C LYS A 72 -42.37 -12.76 0.24
N THR A 73 -41.85 -11.72 -0.41
CA THR A 73 -41.88 -11.55 -1.88
C THR A 73 -40.53 -11.75 -2.56
N ARG A 74 -39.45 -12.06 -1.81
CA ARG A 74 -38.10 -12.31 -2.37
C ARG A 74 -38.04 -13.47 -3.36
N ALA A 75 -38.86 -14.50 -3.18
CA ALA A 75 -38.93 -15.64 -4.10
C ALA A 75 -39.64 -15.26 -5.42
N GLU A 76 -40.63 -14.37 -5.38
CA GLU A 76 -41.24 -13.79 -6.58
C GLU A 76 -40.24 -12.88 -7.30
N ALA A 77 -39.51 -12.06 -6.54
CA ALA A 77 -38.44 -11.23 -7.06
C ALA A 77 -37.34 -12.05 -7.77
N GLU A 78 -36.93 -13.20 -7.23
CA GLU A 78 -35.93 -14.06 -7.88
C GLU A 78 -36.39 -14.57 -9.26
N LYS A 79 -37.66 -14.94 -9.40
CA LYS A 79 -38.21 -15.35 -10.71
C LYS A 79 -38.12 -14.21 -11.73
N LEU A 80 -38.46 -12.99 -11.30
CA LEU A 80 -38.39 -11.81 -12.16
C LEU A 80 -36.95 -11.43 -12.49
N TYR A 81 -36.03 -11.46 -11.52
CA TYR A 81 -34.60 -11.23 -11.76
C TYR A 81 -34.00 -12.29 -12.69
N SER A 82 -34.35 -13.57 -12.51
CA SER A 82 -33.91 -14.67 -13.37
C SER A 82 -34.39 -14.46 -14.82
N ASN A 83 -35.67 -14.12 -15.01
CA ASN A 83 -36.21 -13.78 -16.32
C ASN A 83 -35.53 -12.55 -16.93
N ALA A 84 -35.29 -11.51 -16.14
CA ALA A 84 -34.62 -10.32 -16.63
C ALA A 84 -33.14 -10.60 -16.99
N ALA A 85 -32.46 -11.48 -16.26
CA ALA A 85 -31.09 -11.92 -16.53
C ALA A 85 -30.96 -12.76 -17.81
N THR A 86 -32.00 -13.50 -18.20
CA THR A 86 -32.01 -14.19 -19.51
C THR A 86 -32.20 -13.23 -20.67
N LEU A 87 -32.99 -12.17 -20.47
CA LEU A 87 -33.24 -11.11 -21.47
C LEU A 87 -32.05 -10.15 -21.61
N ALA A 88 -31.34 -9.87 -20.52
CA ALA A 88 -30.19 -8.96 -20.48
C ALA A 88 -28.95 -9.63 -19.85
N PRO A 89 -28.33 -10.64 -20.52
CA PRO A 89 -27.28 -11.47 -19.92
C PRO A 89 -25.92 -10.78 -19.70
N ARG A 90 -25.78 -9.52 -20.16
CA ARG A 90 -24.59 -8.66 -20.03
C ARG A 90 -24.85 -7.42 -19.17
N ASP A 91 -25.96 -7.38 -18.45
CA ASP A 91 -26.23 -6.32 -17.48
C ASP A 91 -25.62 -6.69 -16.12
N ALA A 92 -24.46 -6.09 -15.81
CA ALA A 92 -23.76 -6.32 -14.55
C ALA A 92 -24.58 -5.83 -13.35
N GLY A 93 -25.24 -4.67 -13.45
CA GLY A 93 -26.02 -4.08 -12.36
C GLY A 93 -27.21 -4.95 -11.98
N LEU A 94 -27.95 -5.44 -12.97
CA LEU A 94 -29.02 -6.42 -12.78
C LEU A 94 -28.50 -7.70 -12.10
N THR A 95 -27.36 -8.20 -12.55
CA THR A 95 -26.73 -9.42 -12.00
C THR A 95 -26.34 -9.23 -10.52
N VAL A 96 -25.83 -8.05 -10.14
CA VAL A 96 -25.55 -7.67 -8.75
C VAL A 96 -26.83 -7.62 -7.91
N GLU A 97 -27.89 -7.00 -8.42
CA GLU A 97 -29.17 -6.91 -7.70
C GLU A 97 -29.80 -8.29 -7.44
N ARG A 98 -29.73 -9.18 -8.44
CA ARG A 98 -30.13 -10.59 -8.30
C ARG A 98 -29.27 -11.31 -7.26
N ALA A 99 -27.94 -11.17 -7.33
CA ALA A 99 -27.04 -11.77 -6.35
C ALA A 99 -27.37 -11.33 -4.91
N ALA A 100 -27.69 -10.04 -4.71
CA ALA A 100 -28.12 -9.52 -3.41
C ALA A 100 -29.45 -10.15 -2.93
N ASN A 101 -30.41 -10.36 -3.84
CA ASN A 101 -31.66 -11.06 -3.52
C ASN A 101 -31.41 -12.53 -3.12
N LEU A 102 -30.52 -13.24 -3.82
CA LEU A 102 -30.13 -14.62 -3.48
C LEU A 102 -29.49 -14.71 -2.09
N VAL A 103 -28.63 -13.75 -1.73
CA VAL A 103 -28.11 -13.65 -0.34
C VAL A 103 -29.24 -13.52 0.67
N ALA A 104 -30.24 -12.69 0.36
CA ALA A 104 -31.38 -12.44 1.23
C ALA A 104 -32.36 -13.64 1.33
N LEU A 105 -32.30 -14.56 0.37
CA LEU A 105 -32.99 -15.87 0.38
C LEU A 105 -32.19 -16.96 1.10
N GLY A 106 -30.93 -16.70 1.47
CA GLY A 106 -30.03 -17.70 2.07
C GLY A 106 -29.26 -18.54 1.04
N GLU A 107 -29.41 -18.26 -0.24
CA GLU A 107 -28.74 -18.97 -1.34
C GLU A 107 -27.34 -18.42 -1.62
N GLY A 108 -26.47 -18.43 -0.60
CA GLY A 108 -25.16 -17.78 -0.66
C GLY A 108 -24.21 -18.35 -1.71
N VAL A 109 -24.29 -19.65 -2.06
CA VAL A 109 -23.46 -20.26 -3.11
C VAL A 109 -23.84 -19.75 -4.49
N ASN A 110 -25.14 -19.66 -4.79
CA ASN A 110 -25.64 -19.09 -6.04
C ASN A 110 -25.28 -17.60 -6.14
N ALA A 111 -25.35 -16.88 -5.02
CA ALA A 111 -24.91 -15.49 -4.97
C ALA A 111 -23.41 -15.31 -5.30
N ILE A 112 -22.52 -16.21 -4.85
CA ILE A 112 -21.08 -16.17 -5.22
C ILE A 112 -20.90 -16.27 -6.74
N LEU A 113 -21.66 -17.15 -7.39
CA LEU A 113 -21.59 -17.33 -8.84
C LEU A 113 -22.06 -16.07 -9.59
N GLU A 114 -23.20 -15.51 -9.18
CA GLU A 114 -23.74 -14.29 -9.79
C GLU A 114 -22.85 -13.06 -9.54
N TYR A 115 -22.29 -12.88 -8.34
CA TYR A 115 -21.34 -11.79 -8.08
C TYR A 115 -20.05 -11.92 -8.91
N ARG A 116 -19.52 -13.14 -9.06
CA ARG A 116 -18.35 -13.37 -9.94
C ARG A 116 -18.71 -13.03 -11.38
N ARG A 117 -19.86 -13.49 -11.87
CA ARG A 117 -20.32 -13.21 -13.23
C ARG A 117 -20.50 -11.71 -13.47
N ALA A 118 -21.11 -10.99 -12.53
CA ALA A 118 -21.25 -9.53 -12.61
C ALA A 118 -19.89 -8.85 -12.74
N PHE A 119 -18.90 -9.28 -11.96
CA PHE A 119 -17.55 -8.74 -12.02
C PHE A 119 -16.77 -9.16 -13.29
N GLU A 120 -17.06 -10.33 -13.86
CA GLU A 120 -16.52 -10.74 -15.17
C GLU A 120 -17.10 -9.87 -16.31
N ILE A 121 -18.34 -9.38 -16.18
CA ILE A 121 -18.96 -8.44 -17.12
C ILE A 121 -18.37 -7.03 -16.96
N ALA A 122 -18.19 -6.57 -15.72
CA ALA A 122 -17.64 -5.25 -15.36
C ALA A 122 -16.50 -5.39 -14.32
N PRO A 123 -15.24 -5.57 -14.76
CA PRO A 123 -14.07 -5.82 -13.90
C PRO A 123 -13.61 -4.65 -13.00
N ASP A 124 -14.46 -3.67 -12.79
CA ASP A 124 -14.28 -2.50 -11.93
C ASP A 124 -15.48 -2.26 -10.99
N ASP A 125 -16.52 -3.11 -11.05
CA ASP A 125 -17.70 -3.02 -10.19
C ASP A 125 -17.36 -3.41 -8.73
N GLU A 126 -17.26 -2.40 -7.87
CA GLU A 126 -16.96 -2.57 -6.46
C GLU A 126 -18.04 -3.37 -5.72
N THR A 127 -19.31 -3.18 -6.09
CA THR A 127 -20.44 -3.85 -5.42
C THR A 127 -20.37 -5.34 -5.70
N ALA A 128 -20.08 -5.72 -6.95
CA ALA A 128 -19.88 -7.12 -7.33
C ALA A 128 -18.70 -7.76 -6.59
N ALA A 129 -17.52 -7.11 -6.59
CA ALA A 129 -16.33 -7.64 -5.91
C ALA A 129 -16.53 -7.78 -4.39
N ARG A 130 -17.11 -6.76 -3.73
CA ARG A 130 -17.39 -6.81 -2.30
C ARG A 130 -18.44 -7.86 -1.96
N GLY A 131 -19.49 -7.96 -2.78
CA GLY A 131 -20.49 -9.01 -2.67
C GLY A 131 -19.84 -10.39 -2.72
N PHE A 132 -19.02 -10.65 -3.73
CA PHE A 132 -18.25 -11.89 -3.88
C PHE A 132 -17.40 -12.20 -2.64
N VAL A 133 -16.49 -11.31 -2.25
CA VAL A 133 -15.60 -11.54 -1.10
C VAL A 133 -16.39 -11.77 0.19
N SER A 134 -17.41 -10.95 0.45
CA SER A 134 -18.26 -11.08 1.64
C SER A 134 -18.94 -12.44 1.71
N GLN A 135 -19.49 -12.92 0.59
CA GLN A 135 -20.14 -14.24 0.55
C GLN A 135 -19.15 -15.37 0.73
N VAL A 136 -18.00 -15.31 0.05
CA VAL A 136 -16.96 -16.33 0.10
C VAL A 136 -16.42 -16.48 1.53
N VAL A 137 -16.07 -15.37 2.18
CA VAL A 137 -15.57 -15.38 3.56
C VAL A 137 -16.64 -15.88 4.53
N ARG A 138 -17.88 -15.40 4.42
CA ARG A 138 -18.97 -15.80 5.32
C ARG A 138 -19.29 -17.29 5.25
N LEU A 139 -19.14 -17.90 4.07
CA LEU A 139 -19.36 -19.33 3.86
C LEU A 139 -18.11 -20.17 4.11
N GLY A 140 -16.96 -19.57 4.49
CA GLY A 140 -15.70 -20.27 4.66
C GLY A 140 -15.13 -20.87 3.37
N ALA A 141 -15.59 -20.39 2.21
CA ALA A 141 -15.23 -20.92 0.90
C ALA A 141 -13.91 -20.34 0.35
N THR A 142 -13.18 -19.53 1.12
CA THR A 142 -11.98 -18.82 0.66
C THR A 142 -10.92 -19.73 0.04
N PRO A 143 -10.53 -20.88 0.64
CA PRO A 143 -9.50 -21.75 0.06
C PRO A 143 -9.90 -22.29 -1.31
N ILE A 144 -11.16 -22.73 -1.45
CA ILE A 144 -11.72 -23.25 -2.69
C ILE A 144 -11.66 -22.17 -3.78
N GLN A 145 -12.04 -20.94 -3.44
CA GLN A 145 -12.08 -19.83 -4.39
C GLN A 145 -10.70 -19.36 -4.83
N ILE A 146 -9.73 -19.33 -3.91
CA ILE A 146 -8.33 -19.05 -4.26
C ILE A 146 -7.81 -20.09 -5.24
N THR A 147 -8.03 -21.39 -4.98
CA THR A 147 -7.60 -22.47 -5.88
C THR A 147 -8.23 -22.34 -7.26
N GLN A 148 -9.57 -22.21 -7.34
CA GLN A 148 -10.30 -22.09 -8.61
C GLN A 148 -9.84 -20.89 -9.45
N LEU A 149 -9.66 -19.72 -8.82
CA LEU A 149 -9.17 -18.53 -9.52
C LEU A 149 -7.71 -18.66 -9.94
N SER A 150 -6.88 -19.33 -9.14
CA SER A 150 -5.46 -19.59 -9.45
C SER A 150 -5.32 -20.54 -10.64
N GLU A 151 -6.10 -21.61 -10.69
CA GLU A 151 -6.13 -22.55 -11.83
C GLU A 151 -6.62 -21.85 -13.11
N LYS A 152 -7.68 -21.03 -12.99
CA LYS A 152 -8.18 -20.23 -14.12
C LYS A 152 -7.11 -19.27 -14.65
N LEU A 153 -6.33 -18.63 -13.76
CA LEU A 153 -5.21 -17.77 -14.13
C LEU A 153 -4.00 -18.54 -14.68
N ALA A 154 -3.76 -19.76 -14.23
CA ALA A 154 -2.73 -20.62 -14.83
C ALA A 154 -3.08 -20.96 -16.28
N ALA A 155 -4.36 -21.21 -16.59
CA ALA A 155 -4.83 -21.47 -17.94
C ALA A 155 -4.96 -20.20 -18.80
N LYS A 156 -5.36 -19.08 -18.19
CA LYS A 156 -5.54 -17.77 -18.84
C LYS A 156 -4.85 -16.69 -18.00
N PRO A 157 -3.54 -16.50 -18.17
CA PRO A 157 -2.76 -15.55 -17.36
C PRO A 157 -3.32 -14.14 -17.38
N ASP A 158 -3.85 -13.69 -18.53
CA ASP A 158 -4.30 -12.31 -18.75
C ASP A 158 -5.75 -12.02 -18.33
N ASP A 159 -6.43 -12.96 -17.66
CA ASP A 159 -7.79 -12.74 -17.16
C ASP A 159 -7.82 -11.73 -15.99
N LEU A 160 -8.08 -10.46 -16.33
CA LEU A 160 -8.09 -9.35 -15.39
C LEU A 160 -9.11 -9.54 -14.26
N ALA A 161 -10.32 -10.01 -14.57
CA ALA A 161 -11.38 -10.19 -13.58
C ALA A 161 -10.97 -11.21 -12.52
N SER A 162 -10.47 -12.38 -12.95
CA SER A 162 -9.98 -13.41 -12.02
C SER A 162 -8.79 -12.95 -11.20
N ARG A 163 -7.89 -12.16 -11.80
CA ARG A 163 -6.72 -11.59 -11.12
C ARG A 163 -7.13 -10.62 -10.01
N LEU A 164 -8.09 -9.74 -10.28
CA LEU A 164 -8.58 -8.77 -9.30
C LEU A 164 -9.39 -9.42 -8.18
N LEU A 165 -10.27 -10.39 -8.49
CA LEU A 165 -11.01 -11.13 -7.46
C LEU A 165 -10.08 -11.95 -6.56
N LEU A 166 -9.03 -12.57 -7.14
CA LEU A 166 -8.02 -13.28 -6.36
C LEU A 166 -7.26 -12.32 -5.43
N ALA A 167 -6.86 -11.15 -5.94
CA ALA A 167 -6.19 -10.12 -5.15
C ALA A 167 -7.06 -9.64 -3.96
N GLU A 168 -8.36 -9.45 -4.16
CA GLU A 168 -9.29 -9.06 -3.10
C GLU A 168 -9.49 -10.15 -2.04
N LEU A 169 -9.57 -11.43 -2.43
CA LEU A 169 -9.61 -12.55 -1.47
C LEU A 169 -8.32 -12.67 -0.66
N LEU A 170 -7.16 -12.55 -1.32
CA LEU A 170 -5.86 -12.59 -0.65
C LEU A 170 -5.69 -11.43 0.34
N ARG A 171 -6.18 -10.23 -0.03
CA ARG A 171 -6.20 -9.07 0.85
C ARG A 171 -7.11 -9.28 2.06
N ALA A 172 -8.27 -9.90 1.88
CA ALA A 172 -9.20 -10.24 2.97
C ALA A 172 -8.59 -11.26 3.95
N GLU A 173 -7.77 -12.19 3.47
CA GLU A 173 -6.98 -13.15 4.27
C GLU A 173 -5.69 -12.54 4.85
N ALA A 174 -5.52 -11.22 4.76
CA ALA A 174 -4.31 -10.50 5.18
C ALA A 174 -3.00 -10.96 4.50
N ARG A 175 -3.08 -11.67 3.37
CA ARG A 175 -1.95 -12.07 2.52
C ARG A 175 -1.55 -10.91 1.60
N TYR A 176 -1.17 -9.80 2.21
CA TYR A 176 -1.00 -8.51 1.53
C TYR A 176 0.06 -8.52 0.42
N ASN A 177 1.18 -9.24 0.60
CA ASN A 177 2.23 -9.33 -0.42
C ASN A 177 1.76 -10.07 -1.68
N ASP A 178 1.00 -11.16 -1.51
CA ASP A 178 0.43 -11.91 -2.63
C ASP A 178 -0.62 -11.05 -3.35
N ALA A 179 -1.47 -10.35 -2.59
CA ALA A 179 -2.44 -9.41 -3.15
C ALA A 179 -1.77 -8.29 -3.96
N LEU A 180 -0.70 -7.68 -3.42
CA LEU A 180 0.08 -6.64 -4.10
C LEU A 180 0.68 -7.15 -5.42
N ASN A 181 1.16 -8.39 -5.48
CA ASN A 181 1.67 -8.98 -6.72
C ASN A 181 0.57 -9.07 -7.79
N HIS A 182 -0.63 -9.52 -7.42
CA HIS A 182 -1.75 -9.61 -8.36
C HIS A 182 -2.26 -8.23 -8.79
N TYR A 183 -2.34 -7.24 -7.89
CA TYR A 183 -2.67 -5.86 -8.26
C TYR A 183 -1.58 -5.22 -9.13
N TRP A 184 -0.30 -5.50 -8.87
CA TRP A 184 0.80 -5.05 -9.71
C TRP A 184 0.71 -5.61 -11.13
N LEU A 185 0.40 -6.91 -11.27
CA LEU A 185 0.16 -7.52 -12.57
C LEU A 185 -1.08 -6.93 -13.28
N ALA A 186 -2.15 -6.64 -12.54
CA ALA A 186 -3.34 -5.97 -13.07
C ALA A 186 -3.04 -4.56 -13.58
N THR A 187 -2.32 -3.76 -12.78
CA THR A 187 -1.88 -2.41 -13.18
C THR A 187 -0.83 -2.40 -14.28
N ARG A 188 -0.15 -3.51 -14.55
CA ARG A 188 0.71 -3.66 -15.74
C ARG A 188 -0.09 -3.87 -17.02
N ALA A 189 -1.19 -4.62 -16.92
CA ALA A 189 -2.09 -4.86 -18.05
C ALA A 189 -2.90 -3.59 -18.38
N ASP A 190 -3.35 -2.87 -17.35
CA ASP A 190 -4.01 -1.58 -17.47
C ASP A 190 -3.50 -0.61 -16.38
N ALA A 191 -2.61 0.30 -16.78
CA ALA A 191 -1.95 1.26 -15.90
C ALA A 191 -2.90 2.25 -15.21
N ASN A 192 -4.11 2.40 -15.72
CA ASN A 192 -5.12 3.32 -15.23
C ASN A 192 -6.34 2.61 -14.63
N ASN A 193 -6.29 1.27 -14.45
CA ASN A 193 -7.37 0.54 -13.83
C ASN A 193 -7.62 1.03 -12.40
N SER A 194 -8.69 1.81 -12.21
CA SER A 194 -8.99 2.46 -10.94
C SER A 194 -9.22 1.45 -9.81
N PHE A 195 -9.84 0.31 -10.11
CA PHE A 195 -10.05 -0.76 -9.14
C PHE A 195 -8.73 -1.37 -8.65
N ALA A 196 -7.81 -1.69 -9.55
CA ALA A 196 -6.50 -2.23 -9.22
C ALA A 196 -5.64 -1.22 -8.44
N LEU A 197 -5.66 0.06 -8.86
CA LEU A 197 -4.94 1.15 -8.19
C LEU A 197 -5.47 1.38 -6.77
N ARG A 198 -6.81 1.37 -6.59
CA ARG A 198 -7.45 1.43 -5.28
C ARG A 198 -7.09 0.21 -4.43
N GLY A 199 -7.20 -1.01 -4.95
CA GLY A 199 -6.85 -2.23 -4.24
C GLY A 199 -5.39 -2.25 -3.80
N THR A 200 -4.48 -1.77 -4.65
CA THR A 200 -3.07 -1.53 -4.31
C THR A 200 -2.95 -0.54 -3.15
N ALA A 201 -3.62 0.61 -3.26
CA ALA A 201 -3.55 1.68 -2.26
C ALA A 201 -4.10 1.25 -0.90
N GLU A 202 -5.23 0.53 -0.86
CA GLU A 202 -5.83 -0.03 0.35
C GLU A 202 -4.95 -1.11 0.98
N THR A 203 -4.28 -1.91 0.15
CA THR A 203 -3.32 -2.91 0.64
C THR A 203 -2.11 -2.23 1.27
N TRP A 204 -1.58 -1.16 0.66
CA TRP A 204 -0.53 -0.35 1.26
C TRP A 204 -0.98 0.35 2.55
N LEU A 205 -2.23 0.80 2.61
CA LEU A 205 -2.82 1.38 3.81
C LEU A 205 -2.91 0.35 4.94
N ALA A 206 -3.34 -0.87 4.65
CA ALA A 206 -3.38 -1.97 5.62
C ALA A 206 -1.99 -2.32 6.17
N LEU A 207 -0.94 -2.11 5.37
CA LEU A 207 0.46 -2.24 5.74
C LEU A 207 1.06 -0.96 6.38
N ASN A 208 0.25 0.08 6.62
CA ASN A 208 0.65 1.41 7.14
C ASN A 208 1.67 2.19 6.27
N TYR A 209 1.80 1.86 4.98
CA TYR A 209 2.65 2.60 4.04
C TYR A 209 1.88 3.76 3.39
N PHE A 210 1.60 4.80 4.16
CA PHE A 210 0.74 5.91 3.75
C PHE A 210 1.18 6.63 2.47
N ARG A 211 2.48 6.76 2.20
CA ARG A 211 3.01 7.40 0.98
C ARG A 211 2.68 6.60 -0.29
N HIS A 212 2.87 5.27 -0.24
CA HIS A 212 2.55 4.39 -1.36
C HIS A 212 1.03 4.32 -1.58
N ALA A 213 0.26 4.30 -0.49
CA ALA A 213 -1.19 4.40 -0.55
C ALA A 213 -1.64 5.71 -1.22
N GLU A 214 -1.05 6.84 -0.82
CA GLU A 214 -1.37 8.17 -1.37
C GLU A 214 -1.12 8.24 -2.88
N GLU A 215 0.04 7.78 -3.36
CA GLU A 215 0.39 7.80 -4.78
C GLU A 215 -0.60 7.01 -5.63
N HIS A 216 -0.99 5.82 -5.16
CA HIS A 216 -1.92 4.95 -5.89
C HIS A 216 -3.35 5.47 -5.83
N PHE A 217 -3.78 6.04 -4.69
CA PHE A 217 -5.06 6.76 -4.62
C PHE A 217 -5.08 8.01 -5.50
N ALA A 218 -3.96 8.73 -5.63
CA ALA A 218 -3.85 9.91 -6.49
C ALA A 218 -4.05 9.54 -7.96
N ARG A 219 -3.48 8.40 -8.39
CA ARG A 219 -3.67 7.86 -9.74
C ARG A 219 -5.11 7.38 -9.96
N ALA A 220 -5.69 6.67 -9.00
CA ALA A 220 -7.09 6.21 -9.08
C ALA A 220 -8.11 7.37 -9.15
N ALA A 221 -7.75 8.54 -8.60
CA ALA A 221 -8.61 9.72 -8.58
C ALA A 221 -8.68 10.53 -9.90
N GLY A 222 -7.86 10.19 -10.91
CA GLY A 222 -7.84 10.88 -12.20
C GLY A 222 -9.03 10.60 -13.14
N GLU A 223 -9.89 9.63 -12.80
CA GLU A 223 -10.98 9.14 -13.65
C GLU A 223 -12.38 9.68 -13.23
N PRO A 224 -13.40 9.68 -14.11
CA PRO A 224 -14.75 10.21 -13.84
C PRO A 224 -15.50 9.55 -12.65
N SER A 225 -15.10 8.35 -12.23
CA SER A 225 -15.58 7.64 -11.03
C SER A 225 -14.77 7.96 -9.75
N GLY A 226 -13.84 8.92 -9.82
CA GLY A 226 -12.79 9.18 -8.83
C GLY A 226 -13.20 9.80 -7.49
N VAL A 227 -14.48 10.08 -7.22
CA VAL A 227 -14.87 10.74 -5.96
C VAL A 227 -14.64 9.85 -4.74
N GLN A 228 -14.81 8.53 -4.88
CA GLN A 228 -14.50 7.58 -3.81
C GLN A 228 -12.99 7.41 -3.62
N ALA A 229 -12.21 7.39 -4.70
CA ALA A 229 -10.76 7.42 -4.65
C ALA A 229 -10.23 8.71 -3.99
N LEU A 230 -10.81 9.87 -4.30
CA LEU A 230 -10.55 11.16 -3.64
C LEU A 230 -10.90 11.10 -2.15
N THR A 231 -12.03 10.49 -1.80
CA THR A 231 -12.46 10.30 -0.40
C THR A 231 -11.45 9.45 0.37
N ASN A 232 -11.03 8.32 -0.20
CA ASN A 232 -10.06 7.44 0.42
C ASN A 232 -8.68 8.10 0.51
N ARG A 233 -8.23 8.79 -0.55
CA ARG A 233 -7.00 9.60 -0.53
C ARG A 233 -7.02 10.63 0.59
N ALA A 234 -8.12 11.35 0.75
CA ALA A 234 -8.26 12.35 1.79
C ALA A 234 -8.15 11.73 3.19
N ARG A 235 -8.77 10.56 3.40
CA ARG A 235 -8.64 9.82 4.67
C ARG A 235 -7.20 9.41 4.94
N VAL A 236 -6.48 8.94 3.92
CA VAL A 236 -5.04 8.61 4.03
C VAL A 236 -4.21 9.83 4.36
N LEU A 237 -4.40 10.94 3.66
CA LEU A 237 -3.69 12.21 3.91
C LEU A 237 -3.93 12.70 5.33
N THR A 238 -5.18 12.69 5.80
CA THR A 238 -5.53 13.04 7.18
C THR A 238 -4.87 12.11 8.19
N ALA A 239 -4.91 10.78 7.97
CA ALA A 239 -4.25 9.80 8.84
C ALA A 239 -2.71 9.91 8.83
N ALA A 240 -2.12 10.31 7.71
CA ALA A 240 -0.69 10.56 7.55
C ALA A 240 -0.23 11.89 8.17
N GLY A 241 -1.11 12.61 8.87
CA GLY A 241 -0.81 13.90 9.48
C GLY A 241 -0.71 15.05 8.48
N GLN A 242 -1.33 14.93 7.30
CA GLN A 242 -1.42 15.97 6.26
C GLN A 242 -2.87 16.41 5.98
N PRO A 243 -3.65 16.80 7.00
CA PRO A 243 -5.06 17.17 6.82
C PRO A 243 -5.27 18.41 5.93
N GLU A 244 -4.30 19.33 5.85
CA GLU A 244 -4.37 20.50 4.97
C GLU A 244 -4.31 20.12 3.49
N ALA A 245 -3.56 19.07 3.14
CA ALA A 245 -3.54 18.53 1.78
C ALA A 245 -4.90 17.91 1.42
N ALA A 246 -5.51 17.18 2.35
CA ALA A 246 -6.85 16.63 2.20
C ALA A 246 -7.90 17.76 2.00
N ILE A 247 -7.82 18.84 2.78
CA ILE A 247 -8.69 20.01 2.64
C ILE A 247 -8.53 20.67 1.27
N ARG A 248 -7.29 20.97 0.83
CA ARG A 248 -7.07 21.61 -0.49
C ARG A 248 -7.65 20.80 -1.63
N MET A 249 -7.56 19.48 -1.54
CA MET A 249 -8.09 18.55 -2.55
C MET A 249 -9.62 18.50 -2.54
N LEU A 250 -10.22 18.30 -1.37
CA LEU A 250 -11.68 18.11 -1.25
C LEU A 250 -12.46 19.43 -1.32
N ALA A 251 -11.92 20.53 -0.82
CA ALA A 251 -12.56 21.85 -0.86
C ALA A 251 -12.48 22.54 -2.23
N SER A 252 -11.77 21.96 -3.20
CA SER A 252 -11.70 22.48 -4.57
C SER A 252 -13.07 22.38 -5.26
N PRO A 253 -13.57 23.45 -5.93
CA PRO A 253 -14.80 23.39 -6.73
C PRO A 253 -14.76 22.29 -7.81
N SER A 254 -13.57 21.95 -8.30
CA SER A 254 -13.39 20.90 -9.31
C SER A 254 -13.65 19.48 -8.79
N ALA A 255 -13.62 19.25 -7.47
CA ALA A 255 -13.73 17.92 -6.88
C ALA A 255 -15.16 17.35 -6.92
N ARG A 256 -16.19 18.18 -7.23
CA ARG A 256 -17.62 17.80 -7.33
C ARG A 256 -18.14 16.97 -6.13
N ILE A 257 -17.54 17.12 -4.95
CA ILE A 257 -17.84 16.32 -3.76
C ILE A 257 -19.16 16.71 -3.07
N GLU A 258 -19.77 17.80 -3.54
CA GLU A 258 -20.89 18.50 -2.92
C GLU A 258 -22.13 17.64 -2.66
N ARG A 259 -22.27 16.52 -3.37
CA ARG A 259 -23.38 15.56 -3.27
C ARG A 259 -22.93 14.16 -2.86
N VAL A 260 -21.67 13.99 -2.43
CA VAL A 260 -21.13 12.68 -2.06
C VAL A 260 -20.93 12.61 -0.54
N PRO A 261 -21.79 11.89 0.19
CA PRO A 261 -21.76 11.84 1.65
C PRO A 261 -20.39 11.46 2.24
N GLY A 262 -19.74 10.45 1.67
CA GLY A 262 -18.42 10.00 2.13
C GLY A 262 -17.32 11.06 2.00
N ALA A 263 -17.35 11.83 0.90
CA ALA A 263 -16.38 12.89 0.65
C ALA A 263 -16.57 14.08 1.60
N LEU A 264 -17.82 14.47 1.85
CA LEU A 264 -18.13 15.50 2.85
C LEU A 264 -17.72 15.06 4.26
N LEU A 265 -17.91 13.78 4.61
CA LEU A 265 -17.49 13.24 5.89
C LEU A 265 -15.96 13.27 6.04
N ALA A 266 -15.22 12.88 5.00
CA ALA A 266 -13.76 12.94 4.99
C ALA A 266 -13.23 14.39 5.07
N LEU A 267 -13.90 15.34 4.41
CA LEU A 267 -13.57 16.77 4.52
C LEU A 267 -13.82 17.30 5.94
N ALA A 268 -14.95 16.94 6.56
CA ALA A 268 -15.23 17.31 7.94
C ALA A 268 -14.17 16.74 8.90
N ASP A 269 -13.76 15.48 8.70
CA ASP A 269 -12.68 14.87 9.50
C ASP A 269 -11.32 15.57 9.29
N ALA A 270 -11.02 16.05 8.08
CA ALA A 270 -9.82 16.83 7.83
C ALA A 270 -9.89 18.22 8.52
N TYR A 271 -11.02 18.93 8.44
CA TYR A 271 -11.21 20.19 9.18
C TYR A 271 -11.07 20.02 10.69
N ARG A 272 -11.54 18.88 11.23
CA ARG A 272 -11.41 18.53 12.64
C ARG A 272 -9.95 18.44 13.08
N GLU A 273 -9.10 17.75 12.31
CA GLU A 273 -7.68 17.60 12.64
C GLU A 273 -6.94 18.95 12.66
N VAL A 274 -7.30 19.87 11.76
CA VAL A 274 -6.74 21.24 11.76
C VAL A 274 -7.39 22.12 12.86
N GLY A 275 -8.55 21.73 13.39
CA GLY A 275 -9.30 22.50 14.39
C GLY A 275 -10.16 23.62 13.79
N TRP A 276 -10.51 23.55 12.51
CA TRP A 276 -11.35 24.53 11.82
C TRP A 276 -12.85 24.28 12.09
N LEU A 277 -13.27 24.57 13.33
CA LEU A 277 -14.60 24.22 13.84
C LEU A 277 -15.78 24.80 13.04
N LYS A 278 -15.64 26.01 12.48
CA LYS A 278 -16.71 26.64 11.69
C LYS A 278 -16.95 25.89 10.38
N GLN A 279 -15.88 25.51 9.69
CA GLN A 279 -15.92 24.76 8.44
C GLN A 279 -16.36 23.30 8.67
N GLU A 280 -15.90 22.67 9.77
CA GLU A 280 -16.35 21.34 10.18
C GLU A 280 -17.87 21.31 10.38
N ARG A 281 -18.42 22.29 11.14
CA ARG A 281 -19.86 22.44 11.35
C ARG A 281 -20.63 22.56 10.03
N ALA A 282 -20.25 23.53 9.19
CA ALA A 282 -20.95 23.80 7.93
C ALA A 282 -20.95 22.58 6.99
N THR A 283 -19.84 21.84 6.97
CA THR A 283 -19.70 20.63 6.15
C THR A 283 -20.60 19.49 6.65
N LEU A 284 -20.70 19.30 7.97
CA LEU A 284 -21.59 18.29 8.58
C LEU A 284 -23.07 18.64 8.41
N GLU A 285 -23.44 19.92 8.54
CA GLU A 285 -24.80 20.39 8.26
C GLU A 285 -25.18 20.16 6.79
N ARG A 286 -24.26 20.42 5.86
CA ARG A 286 -24.43 20.12 4.42
C ARG A 286 -24.61 18.62 4.17
N LEU A 287 -23.80 17.78 4.81
CA LEU A 287 -23.91 16.32 4.72
C LEU A 287 -25.29 15.84 5.18
N LEU A 288 -25.79 16.33 6.31
CA LEU A 288 -27.10 15.97 6.83
C LEU A 288 -28.26 16.46 5.94
N ALA A 289 -28.09 17.60 5.26
CA ALA A 289 -29.07 18.10 4.30
C ALA A 289 -29.22 17.22 3.05
N LEU A 290 -28.24 16.36 2.74
CA LEU A 290 -28.34 15.36 1.66
C LEU A 290 -29.17 14.12 2.04
N ASP A 291 -29.69 14.07 3.27
CA ASP A 291 -30.45 12.95 3.82
C ASP A 291 -29.73 11.59 3.67
N PRO A 292 -28.50 11.44 4.19
CA PRO A 292 -27.75 10.21 4.04
C PRO A 292 -28.50 9.06 4.73
N LYS A 293 -28.41 7.85 4.14
CA LYS A 293 -29.00 6.62 4.71
C LYS A 293 -28.58 6.40 6.18
N GLU A 294 -27.34 6.77 6.52
CA GLU A 294 -26.81 6.71 7.87
C GLU A 294 -26.64 8.13 8.44
N LYS A 295 -27.45 8.48 9.45
CA LYS A 295 -27.47 9.83 10.06
C LYS A 295 -26.77 9.91 11.42
N VAL A 296 -26.62 8.78 12.12
CA VAL A 296 -26.12 8.72 13.50
C VAL A 296 -24.70 9.29 13.60
N SER A 297 -23.74 8.78 12.83
CA SER A 297 -22.35 9.24 12.90
C SER A 297 -22.17 10.74 12.55
N PRO A 298 -22.77 11.29 11.48
CA PRO A 298 -22.73 12.72 11.21
C PRO A 298 -23.35 13.58 12.33
N LEU A 299 -24.46 13.15 12.94
CA LEU A 299 -25.10 13.85 14.07
C LEU A 299 -24.20 13.86 15.30
N GLU A 300 -23.58 12.74 15.67
CA GLU A 300 -22.62 12.68 16.77
C GLU A 300 -21.45 13.66 16.53
N LYS A 301 -20.83 13.61 15.34
CA LYS A 301 -19.75 14.53 14.99
C LYS A 301 -20.19 15.99 15.08
N LEU A 302 -21.41 16.32 14.65
CA LEU A 302 -21.96 17.67 14.74
C LEU A 302 -22.17 18.10 16.19
N ILE A 303 -22.73 17.24 17.05
CA ILE A 303 -22.89 17.49 18.49
C ILE A 303 -21.55 17.85 19.13
N ARG A 304 -20.47 17.11 18.82
CA ARG A 304 -19.12 17.43 19.32
C ARG A 304 -18.68 18.83 18.92
N VAL A 305 -18.86 19.21 17.66
CA VAL A 305 -18.47 20.56 17.19
C VAL A 305 -19.29 21.64 17.88
N LEU A 306 -20.62 21.46 17.95
CA LEU A 306 -21.55 22.37 18.61
C LEU A 306 -21.22 22.55 20.10
N TYR A 307 -20.81 21.47 20.75
CA TYR A 307 -20.33 21.50 22.13
C TYR A 307 -19.06 22.34 22.27
N ARG A 308 -18.05 22.12 21.40
CA ARG A 308 -16.78 22.86 21.43
C ARG A 308 -16.93 24.35 21.15
N ILE A 309 -17.86 24.74 20.29
CA ILE A 309 -18.17 26.15 20.00
C ILE A 309 -19.18 26.76 20.98
N ASN A 310 -19.66 25.97 21.96
CA ASN A 310 -20.65 26.37 22.97
C ASN A 310 -21.97 26.91 22.39
N ASP A 311 -22.43 26.39 21.24
CA ASP A 311 -23.73 26.73 20.66
C ASP A 311 -24.84 25.88 21.30
N ALA A 312 -25.27 26.32 22.49
CA ALA A 312 -26.23 25.57 23.30
C ALA A 312 -27.58 25.34 22.61
N LYS A 313 -28.02 26.26 21.75
CA LYS A 313 -29.32 26.18 21.07
C LYS A 313 -29.28 25.12 19.97
N ALA A 314 -28.26 25.17 19.12
CA ALA A 314 -28.08 24.15 18.09
C ALA A 314 -27.78 22.78 18.72
N LEU A 315 -26.96 22.73 19.77
CA LEU A 315 -26.63 21.50 20.49
C LEU A 315 -27.89 20.78 20.98
N ALA A 316 -28.79 21.48 21.69
CA ALA A 316 -30.03 20.89 22.18
C ALA A 316 -30.91 20.32 21.05
N LYS A 317 -31.04 21.06 19.94
CA LYS A 317 -31.83 20.63 18.78
C LYS A 317 -31.26 19.37 18.14
N ILE A 318 -29.94 19.35 17.86
CA ILE A 318 -29.30 18.21 17.21
C ILE A 318 -29.27 16.98 18.13
N SER A 319 -29.05 17.17 19.44
CA SER A 319 -29.15 16.07 20.42
C SER A 319 -30.53 15.43 20.44
N GLN A 320 -31.60 16.23 20.39
CA GLN A 320 -32.97 15.70 20.31
C GLN A 320 -33.22 14.92 19.02
N GLN A 321 -32.70 15.41 17.88
CA GLN A 321 -32.79 14.69 16.60
C GLN A 321 -32.08 13.34 16.65
N LEU A 322 -30.88 13.27 17.25
CA LEU A 322 -30.15 12.01 17.41
C LEU A 322 -30.91 11.04 18.32
N LEU A 323 -31.43 11.52 19.46
CA LEU A 323 -32.20 10.69 20.39
C LEU A 323 -33.56 10.23 19.84
N ALA A 324 -34.12 10.94 18.85
CA ALA A 324 -35.32 10.48 18.17
C ALA A 324 -35.04 9.29 17.22
N ILE A 325 -33.82 9.20 16.68
CA ILE A 325 -33.38 8.11 15.80
C ILE A 325 -32.87 6.93 16.64
N ASP A 326 -32.04 7.25 17.63
CA ASP A 326 -31.47 6.30 18.57
C ASP A 326 -31.68 6.83 20.01
N PRO A 327 -32.79 6.46 20.65
CA PRO A 327 -33.09 6.85 22.04
C PRO A 327 -32.02 6.44 23.04
N ASN A 328 -31.16 5.48 22.65
CA ASN A 328 -30.12 4.94 23.48
C ASN A 328 -28.73 5.56 23.26
N ASN A 329 -28.63 6.57 22.40
CA ASN A 329 -27.36 7.17 22.05
C ASN A 329 -26.74 7.99 23.20
N ALA A 330 -25.59 7.52 23.71
CA ALA A 330 -24.89 8.16 24.82
C ALA A 330 -24.38 9.58 24.50
N VAL A 331 -23.94 9.86 23.27
CA VAL A 331 -23.46 11.20 22.85
C VAL A 331 -24.61 12.20 22.87
N GLY A 332 -25.77 11.81 22.31
CA GLY A 332 -26.99 12.62 22.34
C GLY A 332 -27.45 12.92 23.76
N ALA A 333 -27.52 11.88 24.62
CA ALA A 333 -27.93 12.01 26.01
C ALA A 333 -27.00 12.95 26.79
N LEU A 334 -25.69 12.75 26.68
CA LEU A 334 -24.70 13.53 27.45
C LEU A 334 -24.68 15.01 27.04
N ALA A 335 -24.87 15.29 25.76
CA ALA A 335 -24.91 16.65 25.25
C ALA A 335 -26.11 17.49 25.76
N THR A 336 -27.22 16.86 26.16
CA THR A 336 -28.39 17.58 26.69
C THR A 336 -28.16 18.15 28.10
N VAL A 337 -27.24 17.58 28.88
CA VAL A 337 -27.03 17.93 30.30
C VAL A 337 -25.89 18.94 30.50
N LYS A 338 -25.34 19.54 29.44
CA LYS A 338 -24.25 20.54 29.48
C LYS A 338 -23.10 20.16 30.43
N GLY A 339 -22.68 18.89 30.42
CA GLY A 339 -21.54 18.43 31.23
C GLY A 339 -21.79 18.36 32.74
N LYS A 340 -23.04 18.48 33.22
CA LYS A 340 -23.36 17.94 34.56
C LYS A 340 -23.37 16.41 34.47
N THR A 341 -22.91 15.76 35.55
CA THR A 341 -22.82 14.31 35.75
C THR A 341 -23.71 13.52 34.80
N ILE A 342 -23.10 12.60 34.04
CA ILE A 342 -23.75 11.61 33.18
C ILE A 342 -25.05 11.18 33.86
N PRO A 343 -26.25 11.56 33.37
CA PRO A 343 -27.44 10.87 33.81
C PRO A 343 -27.24 9.42 33.38
N ALA A 344 -27.34 8.48 34.32
CA ALA A 344 -27.37 7.06 34.00
C ALA A 344 -28.38 6.87 32.86
N PRO A 345 -27.97 6.43 31.66
CA PRO A 345 -28.85 6.61 30.53
C PRO A 345 -29.86 5.45 30.50
N LEU A 346 -31.01 5.74 29.87
CA LEU A 346 -31.87 4.79 29.17
C LEU A 346 -33.01 4.16 29.97
N ALA A 347 -34.12 4.91 30.08
CA ALA A 347 -35.52 4.46 30.19
C ALA A 347 -35.90 3.35 31.19
N THR A 348 -34.97 2.85 31.99
CA THR A 348 -35.18 1.75 32.94
C THR A 348 -34.56 2.17 34.29
N PRO A 349 -35.34 2.11 35.39
CA PRO A 349 -34.81 2.42 36.70
C PRO A 349 -33.60 1.52 37.01
N ALA A 350 -32.49 2.13 37.44
CA ALA A 350 -31.21 1.48 37.75
C ALA A 350 -31.30 0.28 38.72
N GLN A 351 -32.44 0.13 39.39
CA GLN A 351 -32.82 -0.95 40.30
C GLN A 351 -33.14 -2.28 39.59
N THR A 352 -33.37 -2.29 38.27
CA THR A 352 -33.76 -3.49 37.49
C THR A 352 -32.65 -4.07 36.60
N MET A 353 -31.46 -3.45 36.58
CA MET A 353 -30.41 -3.76 35.62
C MET A 353 -29.37 -4.75 36.15
N THR A 354 -28.95 -5.71 35.32
CA THR A 354 -27.84 -6.60 35.64
C THR A 354 -26.51 -5.83 35.78
N PRO A 355 -25.55 -6.31 36.59
CA PRO A 355 -24.23 -5.67 36.72
C PRO A 355 -23.50 -5.50 35.39
N ALA A 356 -23.58 -6.49 34.49
CA ALA A 356 -22.99 -6.41 33.15
C ALA A 356 -23.64 -5.32 32.28
N ARG A 357 -24.97 -5.17 32.34
CA ARG A 357 -25.66 -4.10 31.60
C ARG A 357 -25.27 -2.73 32.13
N ARG A 358 -25.12 -2.58 33.45
CA ARG A 358 -24.65 -1.35 34.09
C ARG A 358 -23.22 -0.99 33.66
N ALA A 359 -22.32 -1.97 33.62
CA ALA A 359 -20.96 -1.77 33.12
C ALA A 359 -20.92 -1.35 31.65
N GLY A 360 -21.81 -1.89 30.82
CA GLY A 360 -21.97 -1.50 29.42
C GLY A 360 -22.38 -0.03 29.27
N LEU A 361 -23.33 0.43 30.08
CA LEU A 361 -23.73 1.84 30.08
C LEU A 361 -22.62 2.78 30.57
N ASP A 362 -21.86 2.37 31.59
CA ASP A 362 -20.71 3.13 32.05
C ASP A 362 -19.63 3.22 30.96
N GLN A 363 -19.39 2.14 30.21
CA GLN A 363 -18.50 2.20 29.05
C GLN A 363 -19.02 3.16 27.96
N GLU A 364 -20.29 3.05 27.57
CA GLU A 364 -20.89 3.92 26.55
C GLU A 364 -20.82 5.40 26.95
N ALA A 365 -21.09 5.70 28.23
CA ALA A 365 -21.02 7.05 28.76
C ALA A 365 -19.58 7.59 28.81
N ALA A 366 -18.61 6.76 29.17
CA ALA A 366 -17.19 7.11 29.12
C ALA A 366 -16.74 7.46 27.70
N GLU A 367 -17.10 6.63 26.73
CA GLU A 367 -16.75 6.83 25.32
C GLU A 367 -17.39 8.11 24.77
N ALA A 368 -18.65 8.37 25.11
CA ALA A 368 -19.33 9.62 24.76
C ALA A 368 -18.65 10.85 25.39
N ALA A 369 -18.28 10.78 26.67
CA ALA A 369 -17.55 11.87 27.34
C ALA A 369 -16.19 12.14 26.69
N LEU A 370 -15.43 11.09 26.36
CA LEU A 370 -14.16 11.23 25.63
C LEU A 370 -14.35 11.82 24.25
N PHE A 371 -15.40 11.40 23.53
CA PHE A 371 -15.74 11.90 22.20
C PHE A 371 -16.11 13.39 22.21
N LEU A 372 -16.79 13.85 23.26
CA LEU A 372 -17.11 15.27 23.49
C LEU A 372 -15.92 16.08 24.04
N GLY A 373 -14.78 15.44 24.30
CA GLY A 373 -13.59 16.06 24.89
C GLY A 373 -13.67 16.31 26.40
N GLN A 374 -14.72 15.80 27.07
CA GLN A 374 -14.92 15.90 28.52
C GLN A 374 -14.10 14.83 29.26
N THR A 375 -12.78 14.93 29.16
CA THR A 375 -11.88 13.86 29.61
C THR A 375 -11.98 13.57 31.11
N THR A 376 -12.17 14.59 31.95
CA THR A 376 -12.38 14.42 33.40
C THR A 376 -13.68 13.70 33.73
N ALA A 377 -14.77 14.01 33.01
CA ALA A 377 -16.07 13.38 33.19
C ALA A 377 -16.08 11.89 32.76
N ALA A 378 -15.15 11.49 31.90
CA ALA A 378 -14.98 10.11 31.48
C ALA A 378 -14.31 9.21 32.54
N LEU A 379 -13.57 9.77 33.51
CA LEU A 379 -12.82 8.96 34.48
C LEU A 379 -13.72 8.14 35.44
N PRO A 380 -14.75 8.72 36.08
CA PRO A 380 -15.64 7.94 36.97
C PRO A 380 -16.34 6.75 36.30
N PRO A 381 -16.99 6.88 35.13
CA PRO A 381 -17.62 5.74 34.48
C PRO A 381 -16.60 4.69 33.99
N LEU A 382 -15.42 5.09 33.51
CA LEU A 382 -14.34 4.13 33.17
C LEU A 382 -13.95 3.28 34.37
N ARG A 383 -13.75 3.91 35.53
CA ARG A 383 -13.39 3.20 36.77
C ARG A 383 -14.50 2.24 37.20
N ARG A 384 -15.78 2.64 37.15
CA ARG A 384 -16.91 1.76 37.48
C ARG A 384 -17.04 0.58 36.51
N ALA A 385 -16.90 0.81 35.20
CA ALA A 385 -16.93 -0.27 34.22
C ALA A 385 -15.81 -1.30 34.48
N LEU A 386 -14.61 -0.83 34.83
CA LEU A 386 -13.47 -1.68 35.17
C LEU A 386 -13.65 -2.46 36.49
N THR A 387 -14.55 -2.08 37.40
CA THR A 387 -14.85 -2.93 38.58
C THR A 387 -15.59 -4.21 38.21
N ILE A 388 -16.34 -4.20 37.10
CA ILE A 388 -17.11 -5.36 36.61
C ILE A 388 -16.32 -6.11 35.54
N TRP A 389 -15.58 -5.39 34.69
CA TRP A 389 -14.75 -5.94 33.62
C TRP A 389 -13.26 -5.59 33.80
N PRO A 390 -12.60 -6.15 34.83
CA PRO A 390 -11.22 -5.81 35.18
C PRO A 390 -10.20 -6.19 34.09
N ASP A 391 -10.51 -7.17 33.25
CA ASP A 391 -9.62 -7.65 32.19
C ASP A 391 -9.84 -6.96 30.84
N SER A 392 -10.75 -5.98 30.78
CA SER A 392 -11.05 -5.27 29.53
C SER A 392 -9.89 -4.34 29.13
N LEU A 393 -9.05 -4.83 28.20
CA LEU A 393 -7.93 -4.07 27.64
C LEU A 393 -8.39 -2.74 27.01
N ARG A 394 -9.54 -2.76 26.33
CA ARG A 394 -10.13 -1.55 25.72
C ARG A 394 -10.41 -0.48 26.77
N LEU A 395 -11.01 -0.86 27.90
CA LEU A 395 -11.33 0.08 28.98
C LEU A 395 -10.07 0.58 29.69
N LYS A 396 -9.05 -0.28 29.87
CA LYS A 396 -7.75 0.13 30.42
C LYS A 396 -7.03 1.13 29.52
N ILE A 397 -7.03 0.91 28.20
CA ILE A 397 -6.46 1.86 27.22
C ILE A 397 -7.23 3.19 27.26
N ALA A 398 -8.56 3.14 27.28
CA ALA A 398 -9.39 4.35 27.36
C ALA A 398 -9.14 5.14 28.66
N LEU A 399 -9.00 4.44 29.80
CA LEU A 399 -8.63 5.02 31.08
C LEU A 399 -7.23 5.64 31.04
N GLY A 400 -6.22 4.90 30.59
CA GLY A 400 -4.86 5.43 30.46
C GLY A 400 -4.79 6.66 29.56
N ALA A 401 -5.49 6.66 28.42
CA ALA A 401 -5.54 7.79 27.51
C ALA A 401 -6.29 9.01 28.08
N ALA A 402 -7.27 8.78 28.96
CA ALA A 402 -7.94 9.84 29.70
C ALA A 402 -7.02 10.45 30.76
N LEU A 403 -6.29 9.60 31.49
CA LEU A 403 -5.36 10.01 32.55
C LEU A 403 -4.17 10.81 32.00
N LEU A 404 -3.62 10.43 30.85
CA LEU A 404 -2.59 11.21 30.14
C LEU A 404 -3.06 12.63 29.79
N ARG A 405 -4.35 12.81 29.49
CA ARG A 405 -4.94 14.10 29.11
C ARG A 405 -5.31 14.96 30.32
N THR A 406 -5.38 14.36 31.51
CA THR A 406 -5.58 15.07 32.79
C THR A 406 -4.26 15.20 33.56
N ASP A 407 -3.13 14.99 32.90
CA ASP A 407 -1.76 15.01 33.46
C ASP A 407 -1.54 14.05 34.66
N ASP A 408 -2.36 13.01 34.80
CA ASP A 408 -2.17 11.94 35.80
C ASP A 408 -1.23 10.87 35.23
N GLY A 409 0.07 11.16 35.29
CA GLY A 409 1.12 10.28 34.78
C GLY A 409 1.22 8.94 35.53
N GLU A 410 0.97 8.92 36.84
CA GLU A 410 1.05 7.69 37.64
C GLU A 410 -0.09 6.73 37.30
N GLY A 411 -1.32 7.23 37.29
CA GLY A 411 -2.48 6.44 36.88
C GLY A 411 -2.37 5.95 35.44
N ALA A 412 -1.83 6.78 34.53
CA ALA A 412 -1.60 6.39 33.14
C ALA A 412 -0.58 5.25 33.02
N VAL A 413 0.56 5.33 33.71
CA VAL A 413 1.58 4.27 33.71
C VAL A 413 0.98 2.95 34.20
N THR A 414 0.23 2.96 35.30
CA THR A 414 -0.42 1.75 35.83
C THR A 414 -1.38 1.15 34.81
N ALA A 415 -2.28 1.96 34.23
CA ALA A 415 -3.26 1.49 33.26
C ALA A 415 -2.62 0.87 32.01
N PHE A 416 -1.51 1.43 31.51
CA PHE A 416 -0.82 0.92 30.32
C PHE A 416 0.14 -0.24 30.62
N THR A 417 0.73 -0.30 31.81
CA THR A 417 1.57 -1.43 32.24
C THR A 417 0.76 -2.72 32.30
N ASP A 418 -0.45 -2.66 32.86
CA ASP A 418 -1.38 -3.77 32.84
C ASP A 418 -1.61 -4.29 31.41
N VAL A 419 -1.92 -3.39 30.47
CA VAL A 419 -2.20 -3.77 29.08
C VAL A 419 -0.99 -4.42 28.42
N ALA A 420 0.21 -3.85 28.61
CA ALA A 420 1.46 -4.39 28.06
C ALA A 420 1.83 -5.77 28.65
N THR A 421 1.45 -6.03 29.90
CA THR A 421 1.74 -7.29 30.60
C THR A 421 0.77 -8.40 30.17
N TYR A 422 -0.54 -8.12 30.12
CA TYR A 422 -1.56 -9.14 29.84
C TYR A 422 -1.74 -9.49 28.36
N ALA A 423 -1.49 -8.54 27.44
CA ALA A 423 -1.76 -8.71 26.02
C ALA A 423 -0.49 -8.88 25.15
N GLY A 424 0.68 -8.89 25.79
CA GLY A 424 1.97 -8.79 25.11
C GLY A 424 2.32 -7.35 24.67
N PRO A 425 3.54 -7.12 24.15
CA PRO A 425 4.04 -5.80 23.83
C PRO A 425 3.29 -5.22 22.62
N ARG A 426 2.33 -4.33 22.87
CA ARG A 426 1.58 -3.60 21.84
C ARG A 426 2.09 -2.16 21.71
N PRO A 427 2.31 -1.63 20.49
CA PRO A 427 2.83 -0.29 20.29
C PRO A 427 1.98 0.83 20.93
N ASP A 428 0.66 0.72 20.88
CA ASP A 428 -0.28 1.72 21.44
C ASP A 428 -0.18 1.81 22.99
N ALA A 429 -0.13 0.67 23.67
CA ALA A 429 0.03 0.61 25.12
C ALA A 429 1.43 1.07 25.56
N LEU A 430 2.48 0.64 24.87
CA LEU A 430 3.86 1.05 25.16
C LEU A 430 4.08 2.55 24.91
N LEU A 431 3.48 3.13 23.87
CA LEU A 431 3.46 4.58 23.66
C LEU A 431 2.74 5.32 24.79
N GLY A 432 1.61 4.79 25.26
CA GLY A 432 0.88 5.34 26.40
C GLY A 432 1.71 5.30 27.69
N LEU A 433 2.37 4.17 27.96
CA LEU A 433 3.31 3.98 29.06
C LEU A 433 4.46 5.00 28.99
N ALA A 434 5.11 5.11 27.84
CA ALA A 434 6.21 6.05 27.63
C ALA A 434 5.80 7.51 27.88
N ARG A 435 4.60 7.90 27.43
CA ARG A 435 4.04 9.24 27.69
C ARG A 435 3.74 9.46 29.17
N GLY A 436 3.23 8.45 29.87
CA GLY A 436 3.02 8.52 31.31
C GLY A 436 4.32 8.72 32.09
N GLU A 437 5.40 8.04 31.68
CA GLU A 437 6.73 8.23 32.26
C GLU A 437 7.32 9.61 31.95
N LEU A 438 7.05 10.19 30.77
CA LEU A 438 7.42 11.58 30.47
C LEU A 438 6.72 12.58 31.42
N LEU A 439 5.42 12.40 31.70
CA LEU A 439 4.66 13.23 32.66
C LEU A 439 5.24 13.13 34.07
N ARG A 440 5.71 11.93 34.46
CA ARG A 440 6.40 11.67 35.73
C ARG A 440 7.85 12.17 35.74
N ARG A 441 8.32 12.83 34.67
CA ARG A 441 9.70 13.31 34.50
C ARG A 441 10.75 12.19 34.61
N GLN A 442 10.42 10.98 34.12
CA GLN A 442 11.34 9.83 34.08
C GLN A 442 11.79 9.53 32.65
N PRO A 443 12.70 10.35 32.05
CA PRO A 443 13.05 10.25 30.64
C PRO A 443 13.70 8.91 30.26
N GLU A 444 14.44 8.26 31.16
CA GLU A 444 15.08 6.97 30.88
C GLU A 444 14.08 5.83 30.78
N ARG A 445 13.05 5.81 31.64
CA ARG A 445 11.96 4.82 31.55
C ARG A 445 11.10 5.06 30.32
N ALA A 446 10.80 6.32 30.03
CA ALA A 446 10.11 6.70 28.81
C ALA A 446 10.89 6.24 27.57
N ARG A 447 12.22 6.44 27.56
CA ARG A 447 13.10 5.96 26.49
C ARG A 447 13.05 4.45 26.33
N SER A 448 13.17 3.68 27.42
CA SER A 448 13.07 2.22 27.34
C SER A 448 11.75 1.79 26.69
N ALA A 449 10.63 2.39 27.10
CA ALA A 449 9.33 2.09 26.50
C ALA A 449 9.23 2.50 25.02
N TYR A 450 9.85 3.62 24.62
CA TYR A 450 9.95 3.99 23.20
C TYR A 450 10.86 3.05 22.41
N ASP A 451 11.98 2.60 22.98
CA ASP A 451 12.88 1.63 22.36
C ASP A 451 12.13 0.30 22.11
N ASP A 452 11.24 -0.10 23.03
CA ASP A 452 10.37 -1.26 22.87
C ASP A 452 9.39 -1.09 21.70
N VAL A 453 8.80 0.10 21.55
CA VAL A 453 7.96 0.42 20.38
C VAL A 453 8.79 0.37 19.10
N LEU A 454 10.00 0.92 19.10
CA LEU A 454 10.88 0.97 17.93
C LEU A 454 11.47 -0.40 17.57
N ARG A 455 11.53 -1.35 18.52
CA ARG A 455 11.85 -2.75 18.23
C ARG A 455 10.74 -3.44 17.44
N LEU A 456 9.48 -3.07 17.69
CA LEU A 456 8.32 -3.60 16.96
C LEU A 456 8.09 -2.88 15.63
N ASP A 457 8.23 -1.55 15.64
CA ASP A 457 8.05 -0.67 14.51
C ASP A 457 9.16 0.39 14.50
N PRO A 458 10.30 0.11 13.82
CA PRO A 458 11.44 1.02 13.77
C PRO A 458 11.13 2.39 13.16
N MET A 459 10.02 2.51 12.44
CA MET A 459 9.59 3.74 11.77
C MET A 459 8.44 4.44 12.49
N ASN A 460 8.10 4.01 13.71
CA ASN A 460 6.98 4.57 14.44
C ASN A 460 7.22 6.05 14.74
N PHE A 461 6.49 6.91 14.02
CA PHE A 461 6.68 8.35 14.09
C PHE A 461 6.45 8.90 15.51
N HIS A 462 5.44 8.39 16.22
CA HIS A 462 5.12 8.82 17.57
C HIS A 462 6.18 8.39 18.58
N ALA A 463 6.79 7.22 18.40
CA ALA A 463 7.88 6.76 19.25
C ALA A 463 9.15 7.58 19.01
N LEU A 464 9.54 7.82 17.76
CA LEU A 464 10.72 8.64 17.43
C LEU A 464 10.56 10.08 17.95
N LEU A 465 9.39 10.69 17.76
CA LEU A 465 9.13 12.04 18.27
C LEU A 465 9.12 12.07 19.81
N GLY A 466 8.55 11.05 20.44
CA GLY A 466 8.54 10.90 21.90
C GLY A 466 9.93 10.61 22.48
N GLN A 467 10.78 9.87 21.77
CA GLN A 467 12.16 9.60 22.15
C GLN A 467 13.01 10.87 22.08
N ALA A 468 12.83 11.70 21.04
CA ALA A 468 13.46 13.02 20.98
C ALA A 468 13.05 13.90 22.16
N GLU A 469 11.78 13.86 22.57
CA GLU A 469 11.30 14.56 23.77
C GLU A 469 11.89 13.99 25.07
N ALA A 470 12.07 12.67 25.15
CA ALA A 470 12.72 12.03 26.29
C ALA A 470 14.19 12.45 26.41
N PHE A 471 14.94 12.47 25.29
CA PHE A 471 16.31 12.98 25.25
C PHE A 471 16.39 14.45 25.66
N ARG A 472 15.45 15.26 25.18
CA ARG A 472 15.32 16.66 25.57
C ARG A 472 15.15 16.83 27.09
N LEU A 473 14.26 16.03 27.70
CA LEU A 473 14.04 16.05 29.15
C LEU A 473 15.24 15.52 29.95
N ALA A 474 16.03 14.61 29.37
CA ALA A 474 17.29 14.16 29.92
C ALA A 474 18.44 15.18 29.75
N GLY A 475 18.22 16.28 29.03
CA GLY A 475 19.24 17.31 28.73
C GLY A 475 20.16 16.98 27.55
N ASP A 476 19.87 15.92 26.79
CA ASP A 476 20.64 15.48 25.61
C ASP A 476 20.05 16.06 24.33
N ASP A 477 20.19 17.38 24.17
CA ASP A 477 19.61 18.11 23.04
C ASP A 477 20.27 17.75 21.69
N GLU A 478 21.51 17.24 21.68
CA GLU A 478 22.17 16.78 20.46
C GLU A 478 21.47 15.56 19.86
N ARG A 479 21.20 14.53 20.67
CA ARG A 479 20.48 13.34 20.19
C ARG A 479 19.03 13.65 19.84
N ALA A 480 18.39 14.54 20.60
CA ALA A 480 17.05 15.02 20.27
C ALA A 480 17.03 15.71 18.89
N ALA A 481 18.00 16.60 18.61
CA ALA A 481 18.12 17.27 17.32
C ALA A 481 18.41 16.29 16.17
N ALA A 482 19.24 15.26 16.40
CA ALA A 482 19.55 14.24 15.39
C ALA A 482 18.30 13.46 14.96
N ILE A 483 17.47 13.03 15.91
CA ILE A 483 16.21 12.33 15.63
C ILE A 483 15.23 13.25 14.90
N LEU A 484 15.09 14.49 15.36
CA LEU A 484 14.20 15.48 14.74
C LEU A 484 14.64 15.86 13.32
N THR A 485 15.95 15.88 13.05
CA THR A 485 16.50 16.11 11.71
C THR A 485 16.13 14.98 10.77
N ASP A 486 16.23 13.74 11.23
CA ASP A 486 15.84 12.58 10.45
C ASP A 486 14.33 12.58 10.17
N LEU A 487 13.51 12.92 11.18
CA LEU A 487 12.07 13.10 11.02
C LEU A 487 11.72 14.24 10.05
N SER A 488 12.42 15.37 10.11
CA SER A 488 12.22 16.51 9.21
C SER A 488 12.53 16.17 7.75
N ARG A 489 13.59 15.38 7.49
CA ARG A 489 13.87 14.88 6.12
C ARG A 489 12.77 13.98 5.57
N ARG A 490 12.10 13.23 6.43
CA ARG A 490 11.02 12.31 6.06
C ARG A 490 9.67 13.02 5.91
N ALA A 491 9.44 14.08 6.68
CA ALA A 491 8.24 14.90 6.65
C ALA A 491 8.59 16.40 6.57
N PRO A 492 9.04 16.88 5.39
CA PRO A 492 9.54 18.25 5.24
C PRO A 492 8.52 19.32 5.58
N ASP A 493 7.24 19.05 5.32
CA ASP A 493 6.13 19.98 5.55
C ASP A 493 5.58 19.94 6.99
N SER A 494 6.12 19.08 7.87
CA SER A 494 5.63 18.93 9.23
C SER A 494 6.07 20.09 10.12
N ARG A 495 5.17 21.08 10.29
CA ARG A 495 5.42 22.26 11.13
C ARG A 495 5.79 21.89 12.57
N SER A 496 5.18 20.85 13.13
CA SER A 496 5.43 20.40 14.51
C SER A 496 6.85 19.88 14.70
N VAL A 497 7.34 19.06 13.76
CA VAL A 497 8.72 18.53 13.78
C VAL A 497 9.73 19.64 13.55
N ASN A 498 9.49 20.50 12.55
CA ASN A 498 10.41 21.58 12.21
C ASN A 498 10.53 22.63 13.32
N THR A 499 9.43 22.92 14.04
CA THR A 499 9.46 23.84 15.19
C THR A 499 10.29 23.26 16.33
N ARG A 500 10.06 22.00 16.70
CA ARG A 500 10.85 21.30 17.73
C ARG A 500 12.32 21.19 17.35
N LEU A 501 12.62 20.88 16.09
CA LEU A 501 13.98 20.82 15.57
C LEU A 501 14.68 22.16 15.71
N ARG A 502 14.02 23.26 15.29
CA ARG A 502 14.56 24.61 15.42
C ARG A 502 14.90 24.94 16.87
N GLU A 503 14.00 24.65 17.80
CA GLU A 503 14.25 24.88 19.23
C GLU A 503 15.45 24.09 19.74
N ARG A 504 15.62 22.83 19.32
CA ARG A 504 16.78 22.01 19.73
C ARG A 504 18.08 22.50 19.10
N LEU A 505 18.07 22.85 17.81
CA LEU A 505 19.25 23.41 17.14
C LEU A 505 19.70 24.73 17.77
N LEU A 506 18.75 25.56 18.21
CA LEU A 506 19.05 26.79 18.97
C LEU A 506 19.66 26.50 20.33
N SER A 507 19.15 25.51 21.07
CA SER A 507 19.68 25.18 22.41
C SER A 507 21.10 24.60 22.36
N ILE A 508 21.48 23.91 21.29
CA ILE A 508 22.85 23.40 21.08
C ILE A 508 23.77 24.36 20.30
N GLY A 509 23.34 25.61 20.07
CA GLY A 509 24.16 26.63 19.40
C GLY A 509 24.35 26.43 17.89
N ARG A 510 23.59 25.54 17.25
CA ARG A 510 23.59 25.29 15.80
C ARG A 510 22.53 26.11 15.06
N SER A 511 22.43 27.39 15.40
CA SER A 511 21.44 28.32 14.81
C SER A 511 21.55 28.43 13.29
N TYR A 512 22.73 28.22 12.72
CA TYR A 512 22.98 28.25 11.27
C TYR A 512 22.35 27.07 10.50
N GLU A 513 22.02 25.96 11.18
CA GLU A 513 21.33 24.79 10.58
C GLU A 513 19.80 25.02 10.50
N THR A 514 19.30 26.11 11.10
CA THR A 514 17.89 26.51 10.95
C THR A 514 17.71 27.14 9.57
N LYS A 515 17.16 26.38 8.62
CA LYS A 515 17.00 26.86 7.23
C LYS A 515 16.17 28.16 7.16
N PRO A 516 16.61 29.17 6.40
CA PRO A 516 15.95 30.47 6.27
C PRO A 516 14.91 30.47 5.14
N GLU A 517 13.87 29.66 5.22
CA GLU A 517 12.73 29.78 4.27
C GLU A 517 11.77 30.95 4.61
N PHE A 518 12.22 31.92 5.43
CA PHE A 518 11.44 33.12 5.80
C PHE A 518 12.20 34.46 5.72
N ALA A 519 13.24 34.60 4.90
CA ALA A 519 13.84 35.92 4.62
C ALA A 519 14.03 36.17 3.11
N LEU A 520 13.54 37.33 2.67
CA LEU A 520 13.56 37.83 1.29
C LEU A 520 14.99 38.00 0.74
N VAL A 521 15.19 37.52 -0.48
CA VAL A 521 16.16 37.88 -1.55
C VAL A 521 17.32 38.83 -1.20
N GLN A 522 18.57 38.38 -1.37
CA GLN A 522 19.51 38.87 -2.42
C GLN A 522 20.78 38.00 -2.54
N VAL A 523 21.32 37.97 -3.76
CA VAL A 523 22.34 37.09 -4.35
C VAL A 523 23.77 37.42 -3.90
N GLY A 524 24.69 36.44 -3.83
CA GLY A 524 26.12 36.73 -3.62
C GLY A 524 27.13 35.57 -3.57
N ASN A 525 27.13 34.71 -4.59
CA ASN A 525 28.17 33.80 -5.12
C ASN A 525 28.89 32.70 -4.26
N PRO A 526 28.96 31.44 -4.77
CA PRO A 526 29.66 30.29 -4.19
C PRO A 526 31.05 30.00 -4.83
N ALA A 527 32.00 29.55 -4.03
CA ALA A 527 33.21 28.78 -4.39
C ALA A 527 33.85 28.32 -3.06
N SER A 528 34.30 27.11 -2.77
CA SER A 528 34.85 25.96 -3.52
C SER A 528 34.86 24.77 -2.54
N VAL A 529 34.40 23.55 -2.84
CA VAL A 529 35.09 22.49 -3.60
C VAL A 529 34.05 21.53 -4.26
N PRO A 530 34.31 21.00 -5.48
CA PRO A 530 33.32 20.33 -6.31
C PRO A 530 33.34 18.79 -6.22
N LEU A 531 32.15 18.18 -6.27
CA LEU A 531 31.95 16.87 -6.88
C LEU A 531 30.72 16.97 -7.81
N ALA A 532 30.92 17.61 -8.96
CA ALA A 532 29.97 17.54 -10.06
C ALA A 532 30.17 16.19 -10.75
N ILE A 533 29.30 15.21 -10.46
CA ILE A 533 29.20 13.99 -11.27
C ILE A 533 28.11 14.27 -12.31
N GLU A 534 28.52 14.43 -13.56
CA GLU A 534 27.60 14.72 -14.66
C GLU A 534 26.75 13.49 -15.02
N PRO A 535 25.44 13.64 -15.29
CA PRO A 535 24.56 12.54 -15.64
C PRO A 535 24.92 11.91 -17.00
N LEU A 536 24.99 10.57 -17.00
CA LEU A 536 24.99 9.61 -18.14
C LEU A 536 24.04 9.97 -19.29
N LEU A 537 24.09 9.29 -20.44
CA LEU A 537 22.96 9.10 -21.37
C LEU A 537 22.71 7.60 -21.60
N GLY A 538 21.45 7.18 -21.67
CA GLY A 538 21.02 5.80 -21.89
C GLY A 538 20.00 5.69 -23.03
N GLU A 539 19.73 4.46 -23.49
CA GLU A 539 18.72 4.17 -24.52
C GLU A 539 17.36 4.72 -24.10
N GLY A 540 16.64 5.37 -25.02
CA GLY A 540 15.34 6.00 -24.78
C GLY A 540 15.38 7.39 -24.12
N ASP A 541 16.53 7.84 -23.60
CA ASP A 541 16.68 9.20 -23.06
C ASP A 541 16.53 10.23 -24.19
N THR A 542 15.96 11.39 -23.88
CA THR A 542 15.78 12.49 -24.84
C THR A 542 16.68 13.66 -24.48
N VAL A 543 17.41 14.17 -25.48
CA VAL A 543 18.28 15.34 -25.35
C VAL A 543 17.85 16.44 -26.30
N ARG A 544 17.87 17.68 -25.80
CA ARG A 544 17.75 18.90 -26.59
C ARG A 544 19.14 19.45 -26.86
N VAL A 545 19.53 19.48 -28.13
CA VAL A 545 20.78 20.08 -28.59
C VAL A 545 20.48 21.45 -29.16
N LYS A 546 21.16 22.48 -28.65
CA LYS A 546 21.07 23.86 -29.13
C LYS A 546 22.44 24.35 -29.58
N ILE A 547 22.47 25.12 -30.66
CA ILE A 547 23.66 25.82 -31.13
C ILE A 547 23.49 27.30 -30.75
N ALA A 548 24.38 27.83 -29.92
CA ALA A 548 24.32 29.22 -29.48
C ALA A 548 24.36 30.18 -30.67
N GLY A 549 23.49 31.19 -30.66
CA GLY A 549 23.30 32.12 -31.79
C GLY A 549 22.40 31.60 -32.92
N GLN A 550 22.01 30.31 -32.92
CA GLN A 550 21.14 29.71 -33.94
C GLN A 550 19.97 28.92 -33.31
N PRO A 551 19.06 29.58 -32.55
CA PRO A 551 17.99 28.92 -31.81
C PRO A 551 16.98 28.17 -32.71
N ARG A 552 16.89 28.54 -34.00
CA ARG A 552 16.05 27.86 -34.99
C ARG A 552 16.52 26.44 -35.37
N LEU A 553 17.76 26.09 -35.01
CA LEU A 553 18.33 24.75 -35.22
C LEU A 553 18.34 23.90 -33.94
N ALA A 554 17.63 24.32 -32.89
CA ALA A 554 17.46 23.51 -31.68
C ALA A 554 16.63 22.26 -32.00
N VAL A 555 17.16 21.07 -31.71
CA VAL A 555 16.49 19.80 -32.00
C VAL A 555 16.43 18.95 -30.74
N GLU A 556 15.28 18.30 -30.54
CA GLU A 556 15.13 17.24 -29.55
C GLU A 556 15.22 15.88 -30.21
N VAL A 557 16.12 15.04 -29.71
CA VAL A 557 16.37 13.71 -30.25
C VAL A 557 16.45 12.71 -29.11
N SER A 558 15.88 11.53 -29.31
CA SER A 558 16.01 10.41 -28.38
C SER A 558 17.18 9.53 -28.75
N VAL A 559 17.87 9.01 -27.74
CA VAL A 559 18.88 7.95 -27.90
C VAL A 559 18.16 6.67 -28.32
N ASP A 560 18.53 6.10 -29.46
CA ASP A 560 17.92 4.88 -29.98
C ASP A 560 18.38 3.61 -29.23
N GLU A 561 17.81 2.46 -29.59
CA GLU A 561 18.14 1.14 -29.01
C GLU A 561 19.62 0.75 -29.19
N ASN A 562 20.30 1.33 -30.18
CA ASN A 562 21.74 1.13 -30.41
C ASN A 562 22.61 2.14 -29.64
N GLY A 563 22.01 3.04 -28.86
CA GLY A 563 22.70 4.05 -28.08
C GLY A 563 23.19 5.25 -28.90
N LEU A 564 22.62 5.47 -30.08
CA LEU A 564 22.99 6.53 -31.01
C LEU A 564 21.95 7.65 -31.00
N ILE A 565 22.38 8.86 -31.34
CA ILE A 565 21.50 9.98 -31.69
C ILE A 565 21.79 10.42 -33.13
N ARG A 566 20.74 10.81 -33.85
CA ARG A 566 20.84 11.39 -35.20
C ARG A 566 20.46 12.85 -35.13
N LEU A 567 21.40 13.73 -35.48
CA LEU A 567 21.17 15.17 -35.53
C LEU A 567 20.99 15.60 -36.99
N PRO A 568 19.94 16.37 -37.35
CA PRO A 568 19.64 16.73 -38.75
C PRO A 568 20.75 17.49 -39.48
N PHE A 569 21.66 18.12 -38.74
CA PHE A 569 22.77 18.92 -39.26
C PHE A 569 24.11 18.17 -39.28
N LEU A 570 24.11 16.86 -39.02
CA LEU A 570 25.26 15.97 -39.15
C LEU A 570 24.94 14.79 -40.05
N ASP A 571 25.88 14.44 -40.93
CA ASP A 571 25.68 13.37 -41.91
C ASP A 571 25.69 11.95 -41.28
N GLU A 572 26.22 11.82 -40.06
CA GLU A 572 26.33 10.53 -39.36
C GLU A 572 25.80 10.58 -37.93
N ALA A 573 25.30 9.44 -37.47
CA ALA A 573 24.83 9.26 -36.10
C ALA A 573 25.97 9.30 -35.08
N ILE A 574 25.71 9.86 -33.89
CA ILE A 574 26.68 9.97 -32.80
C ILE A 574 26.32 8.97 -31.70
N THR A 575 27.30 8.20 -31.23
CA THR A 575 27.13 7.40 -30.01
C THR A 575 27.00 8.30 -28.80
N ALA A 576 25.79 8.36 -28.23
CA ALA A 576 25.43 9.14 -27.06
C ALA A 576 25.41 8.30 -25.77
N ARG A 577 25.31 6.98 -25.87
CA ARG A 577 25.31 6.08 -24.70
C ARG A 577 26.53 6.28 -23.81
N CYS A 578 26.28 6.33 -22.50
CA CYS A 578 27.26 6.53 -21.43
C CYS A 578 28.08 7.83 -21.56
N LEU A 579 27.62 8.83 -22.32
CA LEU A 579 28.22 10.18 -22.35
C LEU A 579 27.44 11.18 -21.49
N SER A 580 28.15 12.13 -20.88
CA SER A 580 27.52 13.28 -20.25
C SER A 580 27.01 14.32 -21.27
N GLU A 581 26.19 15.27 -20.82
CA GLU A 581 25.77 16.42 -21.65
C GLU A 581 26.97 17.15 -22.26
N ARG A 582 28.00 17.37 -21.45
CA ARG A 582 29.24 18.02 -21.87
C ARG A 582 30.02 17.17 -22.86
N GLU A 583 30.25 15.89 -22.54
CA GLU A 583 30.99 14.97 -23.41
C GLU A 583 30.28 14.75 -24.75
N LEU A 584 28.95 14.73 -24.74
CA LEU A 584 28.15 14.66 -25.95
C LEU A 584 28.27 15.95 -26.75
N GLY A 585 28.21 17.12 -26.11
CA GLY A 585 28.46 18.43 -26.73
C GLY A 585 29.83 18.48 -27.43
N ASP A 586 30.89 18.09 -26.73
CA ASP A 586 32.26 18.04 -27.28
C ASP A 586 32.35 17.10 -28.49
N LYS A 587 31.64 15.96 -28.43
CA LYS A 587 31.60 14.99 -29.54
C LYS A 587 30.83 15.50 -30.74
N ILE A 588 29.76 16.28 -30.55
CA ILE A 588 29.01 16.96 -31.61
C ILE A 588 29.90 18.01 -32.28
N ILE A 589 30.61 18.84 -31.50
CA ILE A 589 31.55 19.85 -32.01
C ILE A 589 32.63 19.17 -32.86
N LYS A 590 33.25 18.12 -32.33
CA LYS A 590 34.29 17.36 -33.03
C LYS A 590 33.79 16.74 -34.33
N ARG A 591 32.55 16.23 -34.36
CA ARG A 591 31.97 15.58 -35.55
C ARG A 591 31.49 16.59 -36.60
N GLY A 592 31.03 17.76 -36.19
CA GLY A 592 30.63 18.85 -37.09
C GLY A 592 31.78 19.59 -37.77
N GLY A 593 33.03 19.31 -37.37
CA GLY A 593 34.23 19.86 -38.01
C GLY A 593 34.27 21.39 -38.00
N VAL A 594 34.85 21.98 -39.06
CA VAL A 594 35.04 23.45 -39.18
C VAL A 594 33.72 24.23 -39.06
N ARG A 595 32.58 23.62 -39.42
CA ARG A 595 31.25 24.25 -39.36
C ARG A 595 30.76 24.52 -37.94
N LEU A 596 31.16 23.69 -36.96
CA LEU A 596 30.74 23.80 -35.56
C LEU A 596 31.89 24.10 -34.60
N ALA A 597 33.13 24.18 -35.09
CA ALA A 597 34.35 24.34 -34.28
C ALA A 597 34.35 25.58 -33.37
N ASN A 598 33.64 26.64 -33.74
CA ASN A 598 33.55 27.90 -32.98
C ASN A 598 32.12 28.20 -32.48
N SER A 599 31.21 27.23 -32.52
CA SER A 599 29.83 27.41 -32.08
C SER A 599 29.61 26.73 -30.72
N PRO A 600 29.25 27.46 -29.65
CA PRO A 600 28.93 26.86 -28.37
C PRO A 600 27.71 25.93 -28.53
N ILE A 601 27.87 24.65 -28.21
CA ILE A 601 26.79 23.67 -28.25
C ILE A 601 26.31 23.42 -26.82
N GLU A 602 25.04 23.73 -26.57
CA GLU A 602 24.38 23.41 -25.32
C GLU A 602 23.56 22.12 -25.51
N VAL A 603 23.91 21.10 -24.76
CA VAL A 603 23.14 19.85 -24.69
C VAL A 603 22.45 19.81 -23.34
N ASN A 604 21.12 19.62 -23.35
CA ASN A 604 20.33 19.46 -22.14
C ASN A 604 19.50 18.19 -22.24
N ILE A 605 19.52 17.33 -21.23
CA ILE A 605 18.66 16.16 -21.17
C ILE A 605 17.24 16.62 -20.79
N THR A 606 16.27 16.30 -21.64
CA THR A 606 14.88 16.75 -21.46
C THR A 606 13.95 15.66 -20.96
N ALA A 607 14.28 14.38 -21.15
CA ALA A 607 13.55 13.26 -20.54
C ALA A 607 14.47 12.05 -20.28
N TYR A 608 14.36 11.47 -19.08
CA TYR A 608 15.09 10.24 -18.70
C TYR A 608 14.14 9.03 -18.79
N LYS A 609 14.48 8.02 -19.61
CA LYS A 609 13.67 6.79 -19.79
C LYS A 609 14.49 5.50 -19.54
N ARG A 610 15.43 5.53 -18.58
CA ARG A 610 16.35 4.41 -18.31
C ARG A 610 15.74 3.21 -17.62
N ALA A 611 16.35 2.03 -17.84
CA ALA A 611 16.16 0.85 -17.02
C ALA A 611 16.66 1.10 -15.57
N PRO A 612 15.88 0.74 -14.55
CA PRO A 612 16.20 1.06 -13.15
C PRO A 612 17.39 0.23 -12.61
N LEU A 613 17.99 0.66 -11.50
CA LEU A 613 18.84 -0.20 -10.66
C LEU A 613 17.92 -1.21 -9.98
N VAL A 614 18.12 -2.50 -10.21
CA VAL A 614 17.26 -3.53 -9.60
C VAL A 614 17.85 -3.98 -8.27
N VAL A 615 17.07 -3.98 -7.19
CA VAL A 615 17.47 -4.64 -5.93
C VAL A 615 16.42 -5.69 -5.59
N ALA A 616 16.79 -6.95 -5.43
CA ALA A 616 15.86 -8.07 -5.35
C ALA A 616 16.27 -9.10 -4.29
N GLY A 617 15.32 -9.96 -3.90
CA GLY A 617 15.50 -11.03 -2.91
C GLY A 617 15.07 -10.62 -1.50
N ALA A 618 15.75 -11.13 -0.46
CA ALA A 618 15.53 -10.94 0.97
C ALA A 618 15.86 -9.52 1.45
N VAL A 619 15.29 -8.53 0.79
CA VAL A 619 15.29 -7.10 1.15
C VAL A 619 13.86 -6.68 1.46
N TYR A 620 13.68 -5.67 2.31
CA TYR A 620 12.34 -5.24 2.71
C TYR A 620 11.56 -4.60 1.55
N LEU A 621 12.26 -4.03 0.57
CA LEU A 621 11.66 -3.43 -0.61
C LEU A 621 12.39 -3.89 -1.89
N PRO A 622 12.05 -5.07 -2.45
CA PRO A 622 12.59 -5.50 -3.73
C PRO A 622 11.92 -4.73 -4.88
N GLY A 623 12.69 -4.30 -5.87
CA GLY A 623 12.16 -3.55 -7.01
C GLY A 623 13.21 -2.85 -7.86
N GLY A 624 12.75 -2.16 -8.89
CA GLY A 624 13.57 -1.28 -9.72
C GLY A 624 13.58 0.15 -9.18
N PHE A 625 14.76 0.69 -8.91
CA PHE A 625 14.99 2.03 -8.40
C PHE A 625 15.55 2.96 -9.48
N ASN A 626 14.83 4.06 -9.74
CA ASN A 626 15.30 5.11 -10.63
C ASN A 626 16.34 5.98 -9.92
N VAL A 627 17.61 5.57 -10.02
CA VAL A 627 18.73 6.25 -9.37
C VAL A 627 19.29 7.34 -10.28
N ARG A 628 19.34 8.58 -9.77
CA ARG A 628 19.89 9.74 -10.48
C ARG A 628 21.42 9.83 -10.39
N THR A 629 21.99 9.19 -9.38
CA THR A 629 23.43 9.18 -9.09
C THR A 629 23.92 7.74 -8.94
N ALA A 630 25.24 7.54 -9.03
CA ALA A 630 25.83 6.24 -8.82
C ALA A 630 25.92 5.92 -7.31
N LEU A 631 25.56 4.70 -6.92
CA LEU A 631 25.42 4.27 -5.52
C LEU A 631 26.53 3.29 -5.12
N ASP A 632 26.86 3.21 -3.84
CA ASP A 632 27.60 2.08 -3.29
C ASP A 632 26.63 0.97 -2.84
N LEU A 633 27.17 -0.18 -2.44
CA LEU A 633 26.34 -1.34 -2.07
C LEU A 633 25.50 -1.08 -0.81
N ARG A 634 26.01 -0.26 0.11
CA ARG A 634 25.27 0.13 1.31
C ARG A 634 24.07 0.99 0.93
N ALA A 635 24.28 2.02 0.11
CA ALA A 635 23.25 2.91 -0.38
C ALA A 635 22.20 2.16 -1.22
N SER A 636 22.60 1.18 -2.05
CA SER A 636 21.64 0.35 -2.78
C SER A 636 20.79 -0.54 -1.88
N LEU A 637 21.33 -1.02 -0.76
CA LEU A 637 20.53 -1.77 0.21
C LEU A 637 19.63 -0.84 1.03
N MET A 638 20.09 0.38 1.33
CA MET A 638 19.29 1.37 2.04
C MET A 638 18.06 1.83 1.23
N ILE A 639 18.19 2.04 -0.09
CA ILE A 639 17.03 2.36 -0.94
C ILE A 639 16.04 1.20 -1.02
N ALA A 640 16.53 -0.05 -0.86
CA ALA A 640 15.71 -1.26 -0.75
C ALA A 640 15.27 -1.55 0.70
N SER A 641 15.35 -0.56 1.59
CA SER A 641 14.95 -0.62 3.00
C SER A 641 15.69 -1.65 3.85
N GLY A 642 16.91 -2.03 3.45
CA GLY A 642 17.75 -3.00 4.15
C GLY A 642 17.39 -4.44 3.84
N THR A 643 18.13 -5.38 4.43
CA THR A 643 17.91 -6.82 4.25
C THR A 643 16.96 -7.37 5.31
N THR A 644 16.06 -8.30 4.95
CA THR A 644 15.13 -8.94 5.90
C THR A 644 15.86 -9.86 6.89
N PRO A 645 15.22 -10.30 7.99
CA PRO A 645 15.82 -11.26 8.93
C PRO A 645 16.09 -12.63 8.30
N ARG A 646 15.42 -12.92 7.18
CA ARG A 646 15.62 -14.14 6.37
C ARG A 646 16.70 -13.98 5.30
N ALA A 647 17.41 -12.85 5.28
CA ALA A 647 18.49 -12.64 4.32
C ALA A 647 19.71 -13.50 4.62
N GLY A 648 20.16 -14.22 3.59
CA GLY A 648 21.39 -14.98 3.57
C GLY A 648 22.63 -14.11 3.86
N ARG A 649 23.78 -14.76 4.01
CA ARG A 649 25.01 -14.07 4.47
C ARG A 649 25.74 -13.29 3.36
N SER A 650 25.32 -13.44 2.11
CA SER A 650 25.95 -12.87 0.91
C SER A 650 25.01 -11.97 0.12
N ILE A 651 25.56 -11.11 -0.73
CA ILE A 651 24.86 -10.20 -1.64
C ILE A 651 25.55 -10.30 -3.00
N TYR A 652 24.77 -10.48 -4.05
CA TYR A 652 25.25 -10.55 -5.42
C TYR A 652 25.01 -9.21 -6.11
N VAL A 653 25.96 -8.79 -6.94
CA VAL A 653 25.86 -7.58 -7.75
C VAL A 653 26.10 -7.96 -9.21
N MET A 654 25.12 -7.72 -10.07
CA MET A 654 25.22 -7.94 -11.51
C MET A 654 25.39 -6.59 -12.21
N ARG A 655 26.38 -6.50 -13.10
CA ARG A 655 26.73 -5.25 -13.79
C ARG A 655 26.05 -5.12 -15.16
N GLY A 656 25.39 -3.99 -15.41
CA GLY A 656 24.88 -3.61 -16.74
C GLY A 656 26.00 -3.22 -17.71
N ALA A 657 25.87 -3.57 -18.99
CA ALA A 657 26.93 -3.39 -19.99
C ALA A 657 27.03 -1.95 -20.52
N CYS A 658 28.09 -1.21 -20.16
CA CYS A 658 28.50 0.08 -20.78
C CYS A 658 29.67 -0.06 -21.79
N LYS A 659 30.02 -1.26 -22.26
CA LYS A 659 31.02 -1.43 -23.35
C LYS A 659 30.32 -1.64 -24.70
N PRO A 660 30.86 -1.11 -25.82
CA PRO A 660 30.35 -1.47 -27.14
C PRO A 660 30.54 -2.97 -27.33
N LEU A 661 29.43 -3.69 -27.56
CA LEU A 661 29.45 -5.05 -28.07
C LEU A 661 30.12 -5.01 -29.44
N LYS A 662 31.42 -5.29 -29.51
CA LYS A 662 32.02 -5.71 -30.78
C LYS A 662 31.34 -7.01 -31.15
N LEU A 663 30.52 -6.93 -32.19
CA LEU A 663 29.60 -7.96 -32.64
C LEU A 663 30.38 -9.11 -33.30
N GLN A 664 31.10 -9.90 -32.52
CA GLN A 664 31.60 -11.21 -32.92
C GLN A 664 31.48 -12.16 -31.72
N SER A 665 30.73 -13.24 -31.92
CA SER A 665 30.24 -14.22 -30.93
C SER A 665 29.07 -13.74 -30.05
N ARG A 666 27.86 -14.06 -30.51
CA ARG A 666 26.58 -13.79 -29.82
C ARG A 666 26.20 -15.00 -28.97
N VAL A 667 26.32 -14.86 -27.64
CA VAL A 667 25.15 -14.97 -26.76
C VAL A 667 25.19 -13.70 -25.89
N ALA A 668 24.24 -12.82 -26.15
CA ALA A 668 24.21 -11.47 -25.60
C ALA A 668 23.52 -11.45 -24.23
N GLY A 669 24.09 -10.73 -23.25
CA GLY A 669 23.24 -10.04 -22.27
C GLY A 669 23.46 -10.28 -20.77
N MET A 670 24.58 -10.83 -20.29
CA MET A 670 24.88 -10.85 -18.84
C MET A 670 26.31 -10.37 -18.56
N GLY A 671 26.42 -9.24 -17.86
CA GLY A 671 27.70 -8.66 -17.42
C GLY A 671 28.27 -9.31 -16.16
N ASP A 672 29.40 -8.78 -15.70
CA ASP A 672 30.17 -9.29 -14.55
C ASP A 672 29.32 -9.42 -13.27
N ILE A 673 29.40 -10.57 -12.58
CA ILE A 673 28.74 -10.83 -11.29
C ILE A 673 29.78 -10.73 -10.17
N GLU A 674 29.56 -9.86 -9.20
CA GLU A 674 30.39 -9.62 -8.01
C GLU A 674 29.66 -10.15 -6.75
N VAL A 675 30.39 -10.71 -5.78
CA VAL A 675 29.80 -11.28 -4.54
C VAL A 675 30.40 -10.61 -3.31
N TYR A 676 29.53 -10.26 -2.37
CA TYR A 676 29.86 -9.42 -1.22
C TYR A 676 29.20 -9.93 0.06
N GLY A 677 29.90 -9.85 1.19
CA GLY A 677 29.33 -10.22 2.49
C GLY A 677 28.27 -9.21 2.95
N ARG A 678 27.08 -9.69 3.35
CA ARG A 678 25.94 -8.83 3.75
C ARG A 678 26.28 -7.88 4.88
N ARG A 679 27.02 -8.36 5.89
CA ARG A 679 27.42 -7.55 7.05
C ARG A 679 28.36 -6.42 6.66
N ALA A 680 29.39 -6.73 5.87
CA ALA A 680 30.32 -5.72 5.37
C ALA A 680 29.63 -4.71 4.43
N ALA A 681 28.66 -5.16 3.63
CA ALA A 681 27.85 -4.32 2.77
C ALA A 681 26.98 -3.34 3.58
N ALA A 682 26.28 -3.85 4.60
CA ALA A 682 25.44 -3.04 5.49
C ALA A 682 26.26 -2.02 6.30
N GLU A 683 27.47 -2.40 6.72
CA GLU A 683 28.38 -1.52 7.46
C GLU A 683 29.09 -0.50 6.56
N GLY A 684 28.97 -0.60 5.23
CA GLY A 684 29.61 0.31 4.27
C GLY A 684 31.12 0.08 4.14
N ARG A 685 31.60 -1.10 4.53
CA ARG A 685 33.02 -1.47 4.47
C ARG A 685 33.43 -2.00 3.09
N ILE A 686 32.48 -2.12 2.16
CA ILE A 686 32.72 -2.64 0.81
C ILE A 686 32.94 -1.48 -0.15
N LYS A 687 34.15 -1.40 -0.69
CA LYS A 687 34.50 -0.47 -1.76
C LYS A 687 34.37 -1.18 -3.10
N LEU A 688 33.31 -0.84 -3.85
CA LEU A 688 33.08 -1.39 -5.20
C LEU A 688 34.13 -0.82 -6.17
N ALA A 689 34.59 -1.64 -7.12
CA ALA A 689 35.51 -1.21 -8.17
C ALA A 689 34.91 -0.08 -9.04
N ARG A 690 33.60 -0.16 -9.30
CA ARG A 690 32.80 0.96 -9.80
C ARG A 690 31.48 1.09 -9.01
N PRO A 691 30.98 2.31 -8.78
CA PRO A 691 29.66 2.49 -8.17
C PRO A 691 28.53 1.87 -9.02
N LEU A 692 27.48 1.41 -8.36
CA LEU A 692 26.23 0.90 -8.93
C LEU A 692 25.48 2.00 -9.67
N ARG A 693 24.91 1.68 -10.83
CA ARG A 693 24.17 2.64 -11.67
C ARG A 693 22.86 2.03 -12.16
N ALA A 694 22.02 2.86 -12.76
CA ALA A 694 20.83 2.41 -13.51
C ALA A 694 21.22 1.31 -14.51
N GLY A 695 20.53 0.16 -14.47
CA GLY A 695 20.84 -1.03 -15.25
C GLY A 695 21.75 -2.07 -14.56
N ASP A 696 22.32 -1.78 -13.38
CA ASP A 696 22.92 -2.81 -12.52
C ASP A 696 21.80 -3.54 -11.73
N ALA A 697 22.10 -4.73 -11.17
CA ALA A 697 21.21 -5.45 -10.26
C ALA A 697 21.93 -5.88 -8.98
N VAL A 698 21.23 -5.88 -7.84
CA VAL A 698 21.72 -6.31 -6.53
C VAL A 698 20.75 -7.37 -6.00
N ILE A 699 21.22 -8.58 -5.69
CA ILE A 699 20.38 -9.70 -5.29
C ILE A 699 20.80 -10.19 -3.90
N VAL A 700 19.85 -10.32 -2.99
CA VAL A 700 20.05 -10.81 -1.61
C VAL A 700 19.29 -12.13 -1.44
N PRO A 701 19.94 -13.30 -1.35
CA PRO A 701 19.25 -14.59 -1.21
C PRO A 701 18.59 -14.78 0.18
N GLU A 702 17.69 -15.76 0.33
CA GLU A 702 17.12 -16.15 1.64
C GLU A 702 17.94 -17.29 2.31
N VAL A 703 17.85 -17.47 3.63
CA VAL A 703 18.68 -18.45 4.41
C VAL A 703 18.34 -19.93 4.16
N ASP A 704 17.46 -20.27 3.22
CA ASP A 704 17.08 -21.66 2.91
C ASP A 704 17.34 -22.03 1.44
N ASP A 705 18.15 -21.26 0.73
CA ASP A 705 18.37 -21.44 -0.70
C ASP A 705 19.59 -22.34 -1.00
N VAL A 706 19.43 -23.25 -1.96
CA VAL A 706 20.48 -24.08 -2.57
C VAL A 706 20.60 -23.73 -4.05
N PHE A 707 21.82 -23.57 -4.55
CA PHE A 707 22.07 -23.09 -5.91
C PHE A 707 22.42 -24.26 -6.83
N ILE A 708 21.67 -24.43 -7.94
CA ILE A 708 21.98 -25.43 -8.95
C ILE A 708 22.52 -24.75 -10.19
N THR A 709 23.72 -25.18 -10.59
CA THR A 709 24.52 -24.61 -11.66
C THR A 709 25.09 -25.70 -12.56
N GLY A 710 25.52 -25.32 -13.77
CA GLY A 710 26.09 -26.24 -14.74
C GLY A 710 25.07 -26.79 -15.75
N VAL A 711 25.31 -28.00 -16.25
CA VAL A 711 24.64 -28.59 -17.42
C VAL A 711 23.33 -29.30 -17.01
N VAL A 712 22.40 -28.51 -16.48
CA VAL A 712 21.04 -28.92 -16.11
C VAL A 712 20.00 -28.20 -16.97
N ALA A 713 18.78 -28.72 -17.06
CA ALA A 713 17.74 -28.17 -17.94
C ALA A 713 17.38 -26.72 -17.58
N GLN A 714 17.30 -26.40 -16.29
CA GLN A 714 17.07 -25.05 -15.79
C GLN A 714 17.94 -24.77 -14.55
N PRO A 715 19.09 -24.09 -14.71
CA PRO A 715 19.86 -23.59 -13.57
C PRO A 715 18.99 -22.64 -12.74
N ASN A 716 18.85 -22.92 -11.45
CA ASN A 716 17.90 -22.22 -10.60
C ASN A 716 18.35 -22.21 -9.12
N VAL A 717 17.53 -21.58 -8.29
CA VAL A 717 17.68 -21.55 -6.84
C VAL A 717 16.50 -22.30 -6.24
N LEU A 718 16.78 -23.28 -5.38
CA LEU A 718 15.76 -24.11 -4.74
C LEU A 718 15.65 -23.82 -3.26
N LYS A 719 14.42 -23.67 -2.78
CA LYS A 719 14.12 -23.56 -1.34
C LYS A 719 14.23 -24.94 -0.69
N ARG A 720 15.00 -25.01 0.39
CA ARG A 720 15.23 -26.21 1.19
C ARG A 720 13.98 -26.52 2.02
N GLY A 721 13.16 -27.45 1.55
CA GLY A 721 12.10 -28.07 2.33
C GLY A 721 12.54 -29.45 2.83
N GLY A 722 12.63 -29.65 4.15
CA GLY A 722 12.70 -30.98 4.78
C GLY A 722 13.78 -31.94 4.25
N GLY A 723 15.05 -31.53 4.27
CA GLY A 723 16.17 -32.43 3.91
C GLY A 723 16.36 -32.67 2.42
N LEU A 724 16.22 -31.63 1.59
CA LEU A 724 16.42 -31.68 0.13
C LEU A 724 17.75 -32.37 -0.24
N THR A 725 17.67 -33.41 -1.06
CA THR A 725 18.83 -34.20 -1.49
C THR A 725 19.36 -33.77 -2.86
N LEU A 726 20.59 -34.14 -3.20
CA LEU A 726 21.25 -33.79 -4.46
C LEU A 726 20.46 -34.26 -5.68
N GLN A 727 19.98 -35.50 -5.66
CA GLN A 727 19.17 -36.04 -6.76
C GLN A 727 17.87 -35.26 -6.94
N GLN A 728 17.12 -35.05 -5.85
CA GLN A 728 15.87 -34.28 -5.86
C GLN A 728 16.07 -32.84 -6.34
N ALA A 729 17.20 -32.23 -5.97
CA ALA A 729 17.53 -30.88 -6.37
C ALA A 729 17.75 -30.82 -7.89
N ILE A 730 18.51 -31.75 -8.46
CA ILE A 730 18.75 -31.84 -9.90
C ILE A 730 17.45 -32.12 -10.68
N GLU A 731 16.59 -33.00 -10.17
CA GLU A 731 15.28 -33.31 -10.77
C GLU A 731 14.34 -32.10 -10.80
N ARG A 732 14.24 -31.36 -9.68
CA ARG A 732 13.47 -30.10 -9.60
C ARG A 732 14.01 -29.00 -10.51
N SER A 733 15.24 -29.15 -10.96
CA SER A 733 15.88 -28.28 -11.96
C SER A 733 15.68 -28.78 -13.39
N GLY A 734 14.77 -29.73 -13.60
CA GLY A 734 14.42 -30.33 -14.88
C GLY A 734 15.39 -31.43 -15.34
N GLY A 735 16.24 -31.94 -14.44
CA GLY A 735 17.22 -32.99 -14.72
C GLY A 735 18.48 -32.49 -15.43
N MET A 736 19.44 -33.40 -15.62
CA MET A 736 20.69 -33.10 -16.33
C MET A 736 20.50 -33.15 -17.85
N LEU A 737 21.16 -32.26 -18.59
CA LEU A 737 21.13 -32.28 -20.06
C LEU A 737 22.05 -33.39 -20.60
N LYS A 738 21.78 -33.88 -21.83
CA LYS A 738 22.46 -35.07 -22.40
C LYS A 738 24.00 -35.00 -22.46
N ASN A 739 24.56 -33.81 -22.48
CA ASN A 739 26.00 -33.54 -22.51
C ASN A 739 26.63 -33.31 -21.13
N SER A 740 25.93 -33.66 -20.04
CA SER A 740 26.44 -33.55 -18.68
C SER A 740 27.30 -34.75 -18.26
N ASP A 741 28.29 -34.51 -17.40
CA ASP A 741 29.12 -35.52 -16.75
C ASP A 741 28.48 -35.93 -15.41
N ARG A 742 27.85 -37.11 -15.40
CA ARG A 742 27.09 -37.65 -14.25
C ARG A 742 27.98 -38.12 -13.11
N ASP A 743 29.23 -38.48 -13.39
CA ASP A 743 30.11 -39.11 -12.42
C ASP A 743 30.97 -38.09 -11.65
N ARG A 744 30.90 -36.80 -12.03
CA ARG A 744 31.69 -35.73 -11.41
C ARG A 744 30.87 -34.52 -10.98
N VAL A 745 29.66 -34.73 -10.51
CA VAL A 745 28.86 -33.65 -9.91
C VAL A 745 29.60 -33.11 -8.68
N ARG A 746 29.65 -31.78 -8.49
CA ARG A 746 30.38 -31.18 -7.38
C ARG A 746 29.43 -30.41 -6.49
N VAL A 747 29.48 -30.69 -5.20
CA VAL A 747 28.78 -29.94 -4.16
C VAL A 747 29.80 -29.11 -3.40
N TRP A 748 29.69 -27.79 -3.49
CA TRP A 748 30.52 -26.86 -2.73
C TRP A 748 29.80 -26.52 -1.44
N ARG A 749 30.33 -27.02 -0.32
CA ARG A 749 29.77 -26.79 1.01
C ARG A 749 30.53 -25.69 1.73
N LEU A 750 29.80 -24.68 2.20
CA LEU A 750 30.39 -23.57 2.93
C LEU A 750 30.87 -24.03 4.31
N LEU A 751 32.11 -23.71 4.66
CA LEU A 751 32.68 -24.00 5.97
C LEU A 751 32.17 -22.99 7.03
N PRO A 752 32.22 -23.33 8.34
CA PRO A 752 31.71 -22.47 9.41
C PRO A 752 32.35 -21.08 9.52
N ASP A 753 33.51 -20.87 8.88
CA ASP A 753 34.18 -19.58 8.78
C ASP A 753 33.40 -18.56 7.91
N GLY A 754 32.44 -19.04 7.13
CA GLY A 754 31.59 -18.22 6.26
C GLY A 754 32.32 -17.59 5.08
N ALA A 755 33.52 -18.08 4.74
CA ALA A 755 34.35 -17.55 3.64
C ALA A 755 34.95 -18.64 2.75
N SER A 756 35.19 -19.85 3.28
CA SER A 756 35.84 -20.95 2.58
C SER A 756 34.85 -22.06 2.23
N TYR A 757 35.05 -22.73 1.09
CA TYR A 757 34.22 -23.86 0.66
C TYR A 757 35.02 -25.17 0.68
N ARG A 758 34.34 -26.26 1.02
CA ARG A 758 34.83 -27.63 0.85
C ARG A 758 34.17 -28.24 -0.38
N GLU A 759 35.01 -28.74 -1.30
CA GLU A 759 34.54 -29.49 -2.48
C GLU A 759 34.17 -30.91 -2.06
N HIS A 760 32.95 -31.32 -2.36
CA HIS A 760 32.50 -32.70 -2.30
C HIS A 760 32.17 -33.16 -3.72
N GLN A 761 33.03 -33.98 -4.32
CA GLN A 761 32.74 -34.59 -5.61
C GLN A 761 31.85 -35.83 -5.39
N VAL A 762 30.77 -35.89 -6.16
CA VAL A 762 29.71 -36.88 -6.02
C VAL A 762 29.47 -37.55 -7.38
N ASN A 763 29.47 -38.89 -7.38
CA ASN A 763 29.08 -39.68 -8.53
C ASN A 763 27.56 -39.89 -8.49
N LEU A 764 26.82 -39.18 -9.35
CA LEU A 764 25.36 -39.27 -9.34
C LEU A 764 24.87 -40.63 -9.85
N SER A 765 25.60 -41.29 -10.74
CA SER A 765 25.28 -42.63 -11.25
C SER A 765 25.30 -43.70 -10.15
N ASP A 766 26.15 -43.52 -9.13
CA ASP A 766 26.21 -44.42 -7.97
C ASP A 766 25.10 -44.15 -6.96
N ILE A 767 24.61 -42.91 -6.87
CA ILE A 767 23.44 -42.53 -6.04
C ILE A 767 22.15 -43.06 -6.68
N GLU A 768 21.93 -42.77 -7.97
CA GLU A 768 20.75 -43.25 -8.71
C GLU A 768 20.70 -44.79 -8.76
N GLY A 769 21.86 -45.44 -8.82
CA GLY A 769 21.99 -46.89 -8.76
C GLY A 769 21.91 -47.52 -7.35
N GLY A 770 21.70 -46.72 -6.30
CA GLY A 770 21.55 -47.17 -4.92
C GLY A 770 22.82 -47.73 -4.26
N ARG A 771 24.00 -47.48 -4.85
CA ARG A 771 25.30 -47.95 -4.34
C ARG A 771 25.87 -47.05 -3.24
N VAL A 772 25.47 -45.78 -3.23
CA VAL A 772 25.83 -44.77 -2.22
C VAL A 772 24.57 -44.00 -1.83
N GLY A 773 24.45 -43.60 -0.56
CA GLY A 773 23.32 -42.79 -0.08
C GLY A 773 23.33 -41.38 -0.68
N ASP A 774 22.13 -40.84 -0.94
CA ASP A 774 21.97 -39.51 -1.53
C ASP A 774 22.44 -38.40 -0.59
N VAL A 775 23.10 -37.39 -1.15
CA VAL A 775 23.72 -36.30 -0.38
C VAL A 775 22.64 -35.29 0.00
N VAL A 776 22.41 -35.13 1.30
CA VAL A 776 21.53 -34.08 1.81
C VAL A 776 22.23 -32.72 1.70
N LEU A 777 21.58 -31.76 1.04
CA LEU A 777 22.13 -30.43 0.78
C LEU A 777 21.91 -29.50 1.98
N GLU A 778 22.95 -28.73 2.30
CA GLU A 778 22.95 -27.71 3.34
C GLU A 778 22.61 -26.33 2.78
N SER A 779 22.21 -25.40 3.66
CA SER A 779 21.89 -24.04 3.24
C SER A 779 23.13 -23.35 2.67
N GLY A 780 23.01 -22.79 1.47
CA GLY A 780 24.12 -22.17 0.76
C GLY A 780 25.03 -23.14 0.01
N ASP A 781 24.70 -24.44 -0.06
CA ASP A 781 25.40 -25.38 -0.94
C ASP A 781 25.24 -24.96 -2.41
N ILE A 782 26.31 -25.12 -3.19
CA ILE A 782 26.31 -24.92 -4.64
C ILE A 782 26.54 -26.25 -5.32
N VAL A 783 25.56 -26.70 -6.08
CA VAL A 783 25.64 -27.89 -6.92
C VAL A 783 26.09 -27.46 -8.31
N ASP A 784 27.23 -27.97 -8.77
CA ASP A 784 27.79 -27.73 -10.10
C ASP A 784 27.85 -29.04 -10.89
N VAL A 785 27.08 -29.08 -11.99
CA VAL A 785 27.00 -30.20 -12.91
C VAL A 785 27.91 -29.96 -14.13
N PRO A 786 29.02 -30.71 -14.28
CA PRO A 786 29.94 -30.49 -15.40
C PRO A 786 29.42 -31.03 -16.73
N ALA A 787 30.05 -30.64 -17.85
CA ALA A 787 29.85 -31.24 -19.17
C ALA A 787 30.76 -32.47 -19.40
N ALA A 788 30.29 -33.48 -20.16
CA ALA A 788 31.03 -34.69 -20.52
C ALA A 788 32.00 -34.46 -21.71
N GLY A 789 33.24 -34.99 -21.65
CA GLY A 789 34.18 -35.01 -22.81
C GLY A 789 35.53 -34.25 -22.72
N ASN A 790 35.86 -33.67 -21.56
CA ASN A 790 37.18 -33.18 -21.10
C ASN A 790 37.91 -31.98 -21.79
N LYS A 791 38.31 -31.04 -20.90
CA LYS A 791 39.30 -29.92 -20.97
C LYS A 791 38.95 -28.60 -21.67
N GLY A 792 37.66 -28.26 -21.78
CA GLY A 792 37.18 -26.91 -22.17
C GLY A 792 36.23 -26.31 -21.13
N THR A 793 36.73 -26.14 -19.91
CA THR A 793 36.27 -25.21 -18.86
C THR A 793 34.81 -24.71 -18.93
N ASN A 794 33.88 -25.37 -18.21
CA ASN A 794 32.67 -24.71 -17.69
C ASN A 794 33.15 -23.42 -16.99
N SER A 795 32.73 -22.26 -17.48
CA SER A 795 33.27 -20.96 -17.05
C SER A 795 33.01 -20.70 -15.56
N PHE A 796 31.91 -21.21 -14.99
CA PHE A 796 31.65 -21.18 -13.56
C PHE A 796 32.69 -21.99 -12.75
N ALA A 797 33.02 -23.21 -13.22
CA ALA A 797 33.94 -24.12 -12.57
C ALA A 797 35.41 -23.71 -12.62
N VAL A 798 35.82 -22.97 -13.65
CA VAL A 798 37.19 -22.45 -13.78
C VAL A 798 37.38 -21.13 -13.06
N LEU A 799 36.34 -20.29 -13.03
CA LEU A 799 36.31 -19.11 -12.17
C LEU A 799 36.38 -19.50 -10.69
N LEU A 800 35.60 -20.50 -10.26
CA LEU A 800 35.70 -21.05 -8.90
C LEU A 800 37.11 -21.63 -8.62
N ARG A 801 37.69 -22.44 -9.52
CA ARG A 801 39.05 -23.00 -9.32
C ARG A 801 40.14 -21.93 -9.17
N HIS A 802 40.02 -20.81 -9.85
CA HIS A 802 41.00 -19.72 -9.76
C HIS A 802 40.83 -18.93 -8.44
N ILE A 803 39.58 -18.66 -8.03
CA ILE A 803 39.24 -18.02 -6.75
C ILE A 803 39.67 -18.89 -5.56
N MET A 804 39.61 -20.23 -5.69
CA MET A 804 39.90 -21.16 -4.59
C MET A 804 41.36 -21.60 -4.48
N ARG A 805 42.19 -21.47 -5.54
CA ARG A 805 43.64 -21.74 -5.46
C ARG A 805 44.47 -20.56 -4.95
N HIS A 806 43.93 -19.34 -5.04
CA HIS A 806 44.58 -18.12 -4.56
C HIS A 806 43.59 -17.21 -3.81
N PRO A 807 43.19 -17.56 -2.58
CA PRO A 807 42.50 -16.61 -1.72
C PRO A 807 43.43 -15.39 -1.49
N PRO A 808 42.95 -14.14 -1.64
CA PRO A 808 43.77 -12.98 -1.29
C PRO A 808 44.13 -13.05 0.20
N PRO A 809 45.37 -12.68 0.58
CA PRO A 809 45.79 -12.79 1.97
C PRO A 809 44.88 -11.96 2.88
N PRO A 810 44.66 -12.40 4.13
CA PRO A 810 43.94 -11.59 5.10
C PRO A 810 44.67 -10.26 5.25
N ALA A 811 43.95 -9.15 5.08
CA ALA A 811 44.49 -7.82 5.27
C ALA A 811 44.97 -7.68 6.72
N THR A 812 46.28 -7.78 6.91
CA THR A 812 46.96 -7.52 8.18
C THR A 812 47.02 -6.01 8.43
N PHE A 813 46.90 -5.67 9.71
CA PHE A 813 46.90 -4.35 10.29
C PHE A 813 48.11 -3.49 9.85
N GLY A 814 47.84 -2.22 9.51
CA GLY A 814 48.86 -1.18 9.55
C GLY A 814 49.14 -0.76 10.98
N GLY A 815 50.13 -1.38 11.61
CA GLY A 815 50.77 -0.92 12.85
C GLY A 815 52.20 -0.50 12.54
N GLY A 816 52.59 0.71 12.95
CA GLY A 816 53.88 1.31 12.66
C GLY A 816 55.09 0.51 13.17
N ARG A 817 56.26 0.82 12.60
CA ARG A 817 57.58 0.41 13.08
C ARG A 817 57.68 0.57 14.60
N LEU A 818 57.97 -0.53 15.30
CA LEU A 818 58.81 -0.52 16.48
C LEU A 818 59.89 -1.58 16.26
N THR A 819 61.14 -1.13 16.35
CA THR A 819 62.37 -1.89 16.16
C THR A 819 62.57 -2.91 17.27
N ALA A 820 63.29 -3.99 16.93
CA ALA A 820 63.76 -5.01 17.85
C ALA A 820 64.69 -4.44 18.94
N ALA A 821 64.47 -4.85 20.19
CA ALA A 821 65.51 -5.12 21.17
C ALA A 821 64.94 -5.97 22.32
N ASP A 822 65.53 -7.16 22.43
CA ASP A 822 65.78 -7.97 23.63
C ASP A 822 64.66 -8.61 24.47
N LYS A 823 64.67 -9.94 24.35
CA LYS A 823 64.25 -10.98 25.30
C LYS A 823 65.25 -11.06 26.50
N PRO A 824 64.97 -11.78 27.61
CA PRO A 824 64.12 -12.98 27.74
C PRO A 824 62.68 -12.73 28.18
#